data_AF-A0A0W0TP53-F1
#
_entry.id   AF-A0A0W0TP53-F1
#
_cell.length_a   1.000
_cell.length_b   1.000
_cell.length_c   1.000
_cell.angle_alpha   90.00
_cell.angle_beta   90.00
_cell.angle_gamma   90.00
#
_symmetry.space_group_name_H-M   'P 1'
#
loop_
_entity.id
_entity.type
_entity.pdbx_description
1 polymer ?
#
loop_
_entity_poly.entity_id
_entity_poly.type
_entity_poly.pdbx_seq_one_letter_code
_entity_poly.pdbx_strand_id
1 'polypeptide(L)'
;MKTKLLTAITTEKNSDKLYEKLVKFEKKSPELFSRRLFRGRTVFHQLIMHQHYTVLKALLEDERLKALACQTDQNKQSILHLAILYYLPDNREHLEWLTDLFPMMINGKDSLGNTPLHLAVSHERLEIPQKIEIILCLVRHSSCNRWIVNELGKTPFTLDKGGALSEALRYVDVSRIPMPPLDGQLLTAEHESPTRFSEQYPHLFQQRRPLQSCETPRTLESSSSSSTVETLSASMGDDSISGAFTARECRSAECPPVLETPLQVTLADYCLKGNSLKERRALRKAVFTDPDGLNAIHRAIRHVNWYLQKDFQTAQENKTRLWHGFLRHLVRQGLLTPPTEVPLSPEVQSPDSGIDMSLALNNSLWLISTSREREGTPRLFTLEKILHQTLGLQLQADLPTLVSRLTTLLKFGDAHQRMVSTCMIWLLVHFNPLSAFRTVNNDVIGDFLCELEVLLDKETADMLDDFQTICRRDENNLCRGRALNLAQWPLDARFQAKPMPLKKALSMAMNVKDPHHLTACDWIAHDAYALSSNSTRRLTPDELRDGLALEVPCAEQTPILYLQTQWWQSLSEHLSKHGLSGDVRQLQDTMTLLTNLAPAMAGASSEREPDIHGLMCLSSVLNHQSVSRAMEAHCSPDMEQHAVLRELGELLSSQKNRANIRRCQQVFPNTLPFVGHLKSDLLFAAQGAAGSIARAEAQGKVLFTLLSLKMRLGFEVQPVYTTLQSFHLSESPVPEMELDKLSHRFKPWPASIYDFCANPLPLPETPAEAIETLNVLHSEYLAFKIMPPKTFEFLEHVAILMKSAVQKTNLSASDLTALARLIPLYHQHLNTVMEVDGINRRIPCGVTQEVERHNPLRLIYTQLTLPPALRSSSPLWRFPQETDKGFPARLRPFFSNASRSSEASSSAERRSPRAS
;
A
#
# COMPACT_ATOMS: atom_id res chain seq x y z
N MET A 1 -21.28 -58.13 -18.01
CA MET A 1 -21.29 -56.99 -17.05
C MET A 1 -21.87 -55.71 -17.66
N LYS A 2 -21.38 -55.22 -18.83
CA LYS A 2 -21.91 -54.00 -19.49
C LYS A 2 -23.44 -53.89 -19.50
N THR A 3 -24.14 -54.97 -19.86
CA THR A 3 -25.62 -55.03 -19.81
C THR A 3 -26.18 -54.79 -18.41
N LYS A 4 -25.71 -55.50 -17.38
CA LYS A 4 -26.13 -55.29 -15.98
C LYS A 4 -25.89 -53.85 -15.49
N LEU A 5 -24.79 -53.23 -15.90
CA LEU A 5 -24.45 -51.84 -15.58
C LEU A 5 -25.42 -50.86 -16.26
N LEU A 6 -25.67 -51.05 -17.56
CA LEU A 6 -26.64 -50.24 -18.30
C LEU A 6 -28.06 -50.40 -17.73
N THR A 7 -28.50 -51.64 -17.46
CA THR A 7 -29.78 -51.92 -16.80
C THR A 7 -29.89 -51.21 -15.45
N ALA A 8 -28.82 -51.20 -14.64
CA ALA A 8 -28.85 -50.50 -13.36
C ALA A 8 -29.11 -48.99 -13.55
N ILE A 9 -28.40 -48.33 -14.48
CA ILE A 9 -28.57 -46.90 -14.78
C ILE A 9 -29.98 -46.60 -15.33
N THR A 10 -30.52 -47.48 -16.18
CA THR A 10 -31.84 -47.27 -16.82
C THR A 10 -33.03 -47.58 -15.90
N THR A 11 -32.88 -48.46 -14.91
CA THR A 11 -34.00 -48.97 -14.09
C THR A 11 -34.02 -48.46 -12.65
N GLU A 12 -32.88 -48.13 -12.07
CA GLU A 12 -32.82 -47.63 -10.70
C GLU A 12 -33.20 -46.15 -10.66
N LYS A 13 -34.26 -45.81 -9.92
CA LYS A 13 -34.72 -44.43 -9.73
C LYS A 13 -34.15 -43.77 -8.47
N ASN A 14 -33.68 -44.56 -7.51
CA ASN A 14 -33.10 -44.03 -6.27
C ASN A 14 -31.60 -43.78 -6.47
N SER A 15 -31.20 -42.50 -6.38
CA SER A 15 -29.83 -42.03 -6.58
C SER A 15 -28.81 -42.77 -5.71
N ASP A 16 -29.10 -42.96 -4.43
CA ASP A 16 -28.17 -43.56 -3.46
C ASP A 16 -27.90 -45.04 -3.79
N LYS A 17 -28.97 -45.79 -4.09
CA LYS A 17 -28.89 -47.19 -4.54
C LYS A 17 -28.18 -47.32 -5.88
N LEU A 18 -28.34 -46.36 -6.78
CA LEU A 18 -27.59 -46.34 -8.04
C LEU A 18 -26.11 -46.06 -7.78
N TYR A 19 -25.78 -45.04 -6.98
CA TYR A 19 -24.41 -44.70 -6.59
C TYR A 19 -23.71 -45.89 -5.93
N GLU A 20 -24.32 -46.52 -4.92
CA GLU A 20 -23.79 -47.74 -4.30
C GLU A 20 -23.50 -48.86 -5.31
N LYS A 21 -24.43 -49.10 -6.25
CA LYS A 21 -24.25 -50.11 -7.30
C LYS A 21 -23.08 -49.75 -8.21
N LEU A 22 -22.93 -48.47 -8.59
CA LEU A 22 -21.83 -47.99 -9.43
C LEU A 22 -20.48 -48.09 -8.72
N VAL A 23 -20.38 -47.71 -7.45
CA VAL A 23 -19.17 -47.91 -6.62
C VAL A 23 -18.84 -49.40 -6.45
N LYS A 24 -19.85 -50.28 -6.30
CA LYS A 24 -19.65 -51.74 -6.28
C LYS A 24 -19.17 -52.29 -7.63
N PHE A 25 -19.55 -51.68 -8.76
CA PHE A 25 -19.03 -52.03 -10.08
C PHE A 25 -17.62 -51.50 -10.33
N GLU A 26 -17.33 -50.27 -9.89
CA GLU A 26 -16.01 -49.63 -9.97
C GLU A 26 -14.97 -50.48 -9.23
N LYS A 27 -15.16 -50.71 -7.92
CA LYS A 27 -14.24 -51.53 -7.09
C LYS A 27 -14.04 -52.95 -7.62
N LYS A 28 -15.04 -53.54 -8.27
CA LYS A 28 -14.96 -54.90 -8.82
C LYS A 28 -14.28 -54.96 -10.18
N SER A 29 -14.37 -53.90 -10.99
CA SER A 29 -13.92 -53.89 -12.39
C SER A 29 -13.79 -52.45 -12.90
N PRO A 30 -12.75 -51.68 -12.49
CA PRO A 30 -12.65 -50.25 -12.78
C PRO A 30 -12.59 -49.95 -14.29
N GLU A 31 -12.03 -50.86 -15.08
CA GLU A 31 -12.05 -50.80 -16.55
C GLU A 31 -13.47 -50.62 -17.17
N LEU A 32 -14.54 -51.00 -16.46
CA LEU A 32 -15.90 -50.82 -16.96
C LEU A 32 -16.27 -49.35 -17.19
N PHE A 33 -15.67 -48.42 -16.44
CA PHE A 33 -15.90 -46.98 -16.60
C PHE A 33 -15.18 -46.43 -17.85
N SER A 34 -13.98 -46.94 -18.15
CA SER A 34 -13.21 -46.62 -19.35
C SER A 34 -13.73 -47.31 -20.62
N ARG A 35 -14.51 -48.40 -20.49
CA ARG A 35 -15.04 -49.16 -21.62
C ARG A 35 -16.32 -48.51 -22.17
N ARG A 36 -16.33 -48.23 -23.48
CA ARG A 36 -17.52 -47.81 -24.23
C ARG A 36 -18.66 -48.84 -24.07
N LEU A 37 -19.85 -48.39 -23.67
CA LEU A 37 -21.03 -49.22 -23.39
C LEU A 37 -21.88 -49.45 -24.64
N PHE A 38 -22.70 -48.46 -25.02
CA PHE A 38 -23.63 -48.50 -26.15
C PHE A 38 -23.44 -47.26 -27.03
N ARG A 39 -23.40 -47.41 -28.36
CA ARG A 39 -23.09 -46.31 -29.32
C ARG A 39 -21.85 -45.50 -28.94
N GLY A 40 -20.79 -46.19 -28.49
CA GLY A 40 -19.55 -45.57 -28.04
C GLY A 40 -19.61 -44.81 -26.70
N ARG A 41 -20.78 -44.66 -26.06
CA ARG A 41 -20.97 -43.85 -24.83
C ARG A 41 -20.35 -44.50 -23.60
N THR A 42 -19.71 -43.69 -22.74
CA THR A 42 -19.20 -44.11 -21.41
C THR A 42 -20.34 -44.15 -20.37
N VAL A 43 -20.03 -44.54 -19.13
CA VAL A 43 -20.99 -44.49 -18.00
C VAL A 43 -21.57 -43.08 -17.80
N PHE A 44 -20.71 -42.04 -17.84
CA PHE A 44 -21.08 -40.65 -17.59
C PHE A 44 -22.10 -40.11 -18.60
N HIS A 45 -21.95 -40.45 -19.87
CA HIS A 45 -22.93 -40.13 -20.91
C HIS A 45 -24.31 -40.74 -20.62
N GLN A 46 -24.36 -41.99 -20.12
CA GLN A 46 -25.63 -42.65 -19.76
C GLN A 46 -26.26 -42.00 -18.52
N LEU A 47 -25.47 -41.59 -17.52
CA LEU A 47 -25.99 -40.90 -16.33
C LEU A 47 -26.72 -39.59 -16.72
N ILE A 48 -26.14 -38.81 -17.63
CA ILE A 48 -26.76 -37.56 -18.13
C ILE A 48 -28.03 -37.83 -18.92
N MET A 49 -28.01 -38.81 -19.85
CA MET A 49 -29.20 -39.23 -20.60
C MET A 49 -30.38 -39.63 -19.70
N HIS A 50 -30.08 -40.12 -18.49
CA HIS A 50 -31.06 -40.57 -17.50
C HIS A 50 -31.23 -39.58 -16.32
N GLN A 51 -30.71 -38.36 -16.43
CA GLN A 51 -30.81 -37.26 -15.45
C GLN A 51 -30.23 -37.57 -14.04
N HIS A 52 -29.32 -38.53 -13.92
CA HIS A 52 -28.73 -38.95 -12.65
C HIS A 52 -27.58 -38.01 -12.20
N TYR A 53 -27.83 -36.69 -12.18
CA TYR A 53 -26.78 -35.69 -11.90
C TYR A 53 -26.25 -35.73 -10.46
N THR A 54 -27.06 -36.13 -9.48
CA THR A 54 -26.63 -36.34 -8.08
C THR A 54 -25.56 -37.44 -7.99
N VAL A 55 -25.82 -38.56 -8.65
CA VAL A 55 -24.89 -39.69 -8.78
C VAL A 55 -23.65 -39.29 -9.59
N LEU A 56 -23.83 -38.47 -10.64
CA LEU A 56 -22.73 -37.94 -11.43
C LEU A 56 -21.83 -37.01 -10.61
N LYS A 57 -22.40 -36.08 -9.82
CA LYS A 57 -21.67 -35.20 -8.89
C LYS A 57 -20.79 -36.03 -7.95
N ALA A 58 -21.37 -36.98 -7.22
CA ALA A 58 -20.65 -37.84 -6.27
C ALA A 58 -19.57 -38.75 -6.92
N LEU A 59 -19.72 -39.13 -8.20
CA LEU A 59 -18.70 -39.90 -8.91
C LEU A 59 -17.56 -39.02 -9.47
N LEU A 60 -17.79 -37.73 -9.69
CA LEU A 60 -16.78 -36.82 -10.25
C LEU A 60 -15.95 -36.09 -9.18
N GLU A 61 -16.19 -36.39 -7.91
CA GLU A 61 -15.27 -36.10 -6.80
C GLU A 61 -13.94 -36.87 -6.94
N ASP A 62 -13.91 -38.00 -7.66
CA ASP A 62 -12.67 -38.69 -8.05
C ASP A 62 -12.12 -38.11 -9.37
N GLU A 63 -10.98 -37.42 -9.29
CA GLU A 63 -10.24 -36.86 -10.43
C GLU A 63 -9.92 -37.90 -11.53
N ARG A 64 -9.78 -39.20 -11.20
CA ARG A 64 -9.59 -40.27 -12.19
C ARG A 64 -10.85 -40.48 -13.03
N LEU A 65 -12.02 -40.44 -12.40
CA LEU A 65 -13.31 -40.59 -13.06
C LEU A 65 -13.65 -39.33 -13.86
N LYS A 66 -13.26 -38.15 -13.37
CA LYS A 66 -13.33 -36.86 -14.07
C LYS A 66 -12.55 -36.87 -15.39
N ALA A 67 -11.33 -37.40 -15.41
CA ALA A 67 -10.58 -37.59 -16.66
C ALA A 67 -11.28 -38.52 -17.67
N LEU A 68 -12.01 -39.54 -17.20
CA LEU A 68 -12.81 -40.43 -18.06
C LEU A 68 -14.11 -39.79 -18.57
N ALA A 69 -14.68 -38.85 -17.82
CA ALA A 69 -15.87 -38.10 -18.23
C ALA A 69 -15.58 -37.14 -19.41
N CYS A 70 -14.33 -36.69 -19.57
CA CYS A 70 -13.88 -35.90 -20.72
C CYS A 70 -13.89 -36.64 -22.07
N GLN A 71 -14.04 -37.97 -22.08
CA GLN A 71 -14.14 -38.74 -23.32
C GLN A 71 -15.42 -38.38 -24.09
N THR A 72 -15.38 -38.50 -25.42
CA THR A 72 -16.52 -38.30 -26.30
C THR A 72 -17.10 -39.64 -26.80
N ASP A 73 -18.38 -39.66 -27.17
CA ASP A 73 -19.05 -40.87 -27.70
C ASP A 73 -18.69 -41.18 -29.17
N GLN A 74 -19.40 -42.13 -29.81
CA GLN A 74 -19.14 -42.50 -31.21
C GLN A 74 -19.36 -41.36 -32.21
N ASN A 75 -20.25 -40.43 -31.89
CA ASN A 75 -20.54 -39.24 -32.68
C ASN A 75 -19.65 -38.05 -32.26
N LYS A 76 -18.54 -38.31 -31.56
CA LYS A 76 -17.71 -37.30 -30.88
C LYS A 76 -18.51 -36.39 -29.93
N GLN A 77 -19.73 -36.75 -29.54
CA GLN A 77 -20.52 -35.93 -28.62
C GLN A 77 -19.91 -35.98 -27.23
N SER A 78 -19.72 -34.80 -26.66
CA SER A 78 -19.22 -34.61 -25.30
C SER A 78 -20.38 -34.69 -24.30
N ILE A 79 -20.10 -34.85 -23.01
CA ILE A 79 -21.15 -34.86 -21.98
C ILE A 79 -22.02 -33.58 -21.97
N LEU A 80 -21.46 -32.42 -22.34
CA LEU A 80 -22.21 -31.17 -22.50
C LEU A 80 -23.18 -31.21 -23.69
N HIS A 81 -22.81 -31.87 -24.79
CA HIS A 81 -23.73 -32.05 -25.93
C HIS A 81 -24.96 -32.87 -25.51
N LEU A 82 -24.75 -33.93 -24.70
CA LEU A 82 -25.85 -34.75 -24.20
C LEU A 82 -26.69 -34.01 -23.14
N ALA A 83 -26.07 -33.22 -22.25
CA ALA A 83 -26.81 -32.42 -21.26
C ALA A 83 -27.80 -31.44 -21.93
N ILE A 84 -27.44 -30.91 -23.10
CA ILE A 84 -28.32 -30.03 -23.91
C ILE A 84 -29.39 -30.84 -24.66
N LEU A 85 -29.00 -31.94 -25.31
CA LEU A 85 -29.92 -32.80 -26.08
C LEU A 85 -31.00 -33.47 -25.20
N TYR A 86 -30.72 -33.60 -23.91
CA TYR A 86 -31.62 -34.15 -22.89
C TYR A 86 -31.93 -33.09 -21.81
N TYR A 87 -31.90 -31.80 -22.12
CA TYR A 87 -32.20 -30.75 -21.13
C TYR A 87 -33.64 -30.85 -20.61
N LEU A 88 -33.83 -30.51 -19.33
CA LEU A 88 -35.12 -30.25 -18.70
C LEU A 88 -35.01 -28.92 -17.93
N PRO A 89 -36.09 -28.13 -17.78
CA PRO A 89 -36.04 -26.82 -17.10
C PRO A 89 -35.39 -26.87 -15.71
N ASP A 90 -35.68 -27.89 -14.91
CA ASP A 90 -35.15 -28.05 -13.56
C ASP A 90 -33.65 -28.40 -13.51
N ASN A 91 -32.99 -28.60 -14.66
CA ASN A 91 -31.58 -29.02 -14.75
C ASN A 91 -30.60 -27.88 -15.03
N ARG A 92 -31.03 -26.61 -14.99
CA ARG A 92 -30.13 -25.46 -15.19
C ARG A 92 -28.87 -25.51 -14.32
N GLU A 93 -29.03 -25.71 -13.01
CA GLU A 93 -27.90 -25.77 -12.05
C GLU A 93 -26.92 -26.91 -12.39
N HIS A 94 -27.43 -28.00 -12.97
CA HIS A 94 -26.61 -29.13 -13.40
C HIS A 94 -25.82 -28.82 -14.68
N LEU A 95 -26.37 -28.00 -15.58
CA LEU A 95 -25.66 -27.51 -16.76
C LEU A 95 -24.61 -26.45 -16.41
N GLU A 96 -24.93 -25.50 -15.52
CA GLU A 96 -23.95 -24.52 -15.01
C GLU A 96 -22.77 -25.26 -14.34
N TRP A 97 -23.05 -26.16 -13.39
CA TRP A 97 -22.02 -27.01 -12.75
C TRP A 97 -21.19 -27.85 -13.74
N LEU A 98 -21.81 -28.50 -14.73
CA LEU A 98 -21.05 -29.26 -15.74
C LEU A 98 -20.17 -28.36 -16.62
N THR A 99 -20.59 -27.12 -16.87
CA THR A 99 -19.85 -26.17 -17.69
C THR A 99 -18.60 -25.68 -16.94
N ASP A 100 -18.76 -25.32 -15.66
CA ASP A 100 -17.67 -24.90 -14.79
C ASP A 100 -16.69 -26.05 -14.48
N LEU A 101 -17.19 -27.29 -14.35
CA LEU A 101 -16.36 -28.47 -14.10
C LEU A 101 -15.58 -28.94 -15.35
N PHE A 102 -16.11 -28.68 -16.55
CA PHE A 102 -15.54 -29.16 -17.82
C PHE A 102 -15.38 -28.05 -18.89
N PRO A 103 -14.64 -26.96 -18.59
CA PRO A 103 -14.59 -25.75 -19.41
C PRO A 103 -13.94 -25.94 -20.80
N MET A 104 -13.11 -26.97 -20.98
CA MET A 104 -12.50 -27.31 -22.27
C MET A 104 -13.44 -28.05 -23.23
N MET A 105 -14.58 -28.56 -22.76
CA MET A 105 -15.56 -29.28 -23.60
C MET A 105 -16.59 -28.34 -24.26
N ILE A 106 -16.67 -27.07 -23.83
CA ILE A 106 -17.67 -26.10 -24.28
C ILE A 106 -17.56 -25.74 -25.77
N ASN A 107 -16.34 -25.85 -26.32
CA ASN A 107 -16.00 -25.62 -27.73
C ASN A 107 -15.72 -26.93 -28.49
N GLY A 108 -15.82 -28.08 -27.82
CA GLY A 108 -15.62 -29.37 -28.45
C GLY A 108 -16.63 -29.58 -29.58
N LYS A 109 -16.17 -30.10 -30.71
CA LYS A 109 -17.02 -30.38 -31.87
C LYS A 109 -17.47 -31.85 -31.90
N ASP A 110 -18.75 -32.07 -32.18
CA ASP A 110 -19.28 -33.39 -32.53
C ASP A 110 -18.88 -33.83 -33.97
N SER A 111 -19.41 -34.96 -34.42
CA SER A 111 -19.16 -35.54 -35.75
C SER A 111 -19.82 -34.81 -36.92
N LEU A 112 -20.50 -33.68 -36.66
CA LEU A 112 -21.04 -32.75 -37.65
C LEU A 112 -20.41 -31.35 -37.50
N GLY A 113 -19.35 -31.24 -36.71
CA GLY A 113 -18.68 -30.00 -36.36
C GLY A 113 -19.46 -29.09 -35.40
N ASN A 114 -20.63 -29.51 -34.91
CA ASN A 114 -21.43 -28.70 -33.98
C ASN A 114 -20.76 -28.67 -32.61
N THR A 115 -20.78 -27.51 -31.96
CA THR A 115 -20.45 -27.39 -30.53
C THR A 115 -21.73 -27.51 -29.67
N PRO A 116 -21.63 -27.65 -28.33
CA PRO A 116 -22.78 -27.56 -27.44
C PRO A 116 -23.65 -26.32 -27.73
N LEU A 117 -23.04 -25.18 -28.02
CA LEU A 117 -23.76 -23.94 -28.35
C LEU A 117 -24.53 -24.01 -29.69
N HIS A 118 -24.02 -24.73 -30.70
CA HIS A 118 -24.78 -24.96 -31.93
C HIS A 118 -26.03 -25.79 -31.66
N LEU A 119 -25.90 -26.85 -30.85
CA LEU A 119 -27.03 -27.71 -30.48
C LEU A 119 -28.08 -26.93 -29.68
N ALA A 120 -27.68 -26.05 -28.75
CA ALA A 120 -28.59 -25.21 -27.98
C ALA A 120 -29.49 -24.34 -28.88
N VAL A 121 -28.92 -23.73 -29.93
CA VAL A 121 -29.67 -22.93 -30.91
C VAL A 121 -30.57 -23.83 -31.77
N SER A 122 -30.02 -24.90 -32.34
CA SER A 122 -30.73 -25.75 -33.31
C SER A 122 -31.71 -26.75 -32.69
N HIS A 123 -31.83 -26.84 -31.36
CA HIS A 123 -32.64 -27.86 -30.69
C HIS A 123 -34.14 -27.72 -30.97
N GLU A 124 -34.70 -28.49 -31.90
CA GLU A 124 -36.10 -28.32 -32.34
C GLU A 124 -37.15 -28.57 -31.25
N ARG A 125 -36.82 -29.36 -30.22
CA ARG A 125 -37.76 -29.73 -29.14
C ARG A 125 -37.81 -28.78 -27.96
N LEU A 126 -36.90 -27.82 -27.88
CA LEU A 126 -36.87 -26.86 -26.76
C LEU A 126 -37.60 -25.59 -27.15
N GLU A 127 -38.39 -25.06 -26.23
CA GLU A 127 -39.04 -23.76 -26.40
C GLU A 127 -37.99 -22.63 -26.32
N ILE A 128 -38.32 -21.47 -26.88
CA ILE A 128 -37.42 -20.30 -26.91
C ILE A 128 -36.87 -19.94 -25.51
N PRO A 129 -37.67 -19.91 -24.41
CA PRO A 129 -37.13 -19.61 -23.07
C PRO A 129 -36.07 -20.60 -22.60
N GLN A 130 -36.26 -21.89 -22.86
CA GLN A 130 -35.32 -22.96 -22.49
C GLN A 130 -34.02 -22.85 -23.29
N LYS A 131 -34.11 -22.53 -24.59
CA LYS A 131 -32.93 -22.27 -25.42
C LYS A 131 -32.15 -21.07 -24.91
N ILE A 132 -32.84 -19.97 -24.57
CA ILE A 132 -32.20 -18.77 -23.99
C ILE A 132 -31.46 -19.15 -22.71
N GLU A 133 -32.09 -19.90 -21.80
CA GLU A 133 -31.47 -20.33 -20.54
C GLU A 133 -30.20 -21.18 -20.76
N ILE A 134 -30.24 -22.19 -21.64
CA ILE A 134 -29.07 -23.01 -21.99
C ILE A 134 -27.97 -22.15 -22.63
N ILE A 135 -28.33 -21.28 -23.57
CA ILE A 135 -27.39 -20.37 -24.23
C ILE A 135 -26.71 -19.48 -23.18
N LEU A 136 -27.47 -18.90 -22.26
CA LEU A 136 -26.92 -18.07 -21.17
C LEU A 136 -25.97 -18.88 -20.26
N CYS A 137 -26.29 -20.13 -19.92
CA CYS A 137 -25.39 -20.98 -19.14
C CYS A 137 -24.04 -21.18 -19.83
N LEU A 138 -24.05 -21.53 -21.12
CA LEU A 138 -22.83 -21.75 -21.90
C LEU A 138 -22.05 -20.44 -22.11
N VAL A 139 -22.75 -19.38 -22.49
CA VAL A 139 -22.15 -18.10 -22.91
C VAL A 139 -21.62 -17.29 -21.72
N ARG A 140 -22.11 -17.54 -20.50
CA ARG A 140 -21.51 -17.02 -19.24
C ARG A 140 -20.09 -17.50 -18.97
N HIS A 141 -19.71 -18.65 -19.53
CA HIS A 141 -18.38 -19.20 -19.34
C HIS A 141 -17.39 -18.54 -20.32
N SER A 142 -16.30 -17.96 -19.79
CA SER A 142 -15.37 -17.10 -20.56
C SER A 142 -14.68 -17.82 -21.74
N SER A 143 -14.56 -19.14 -21.69
CA SER A 143 -14.02 -19.94 -22.81
C SER A 143 -15.00 -20.17 -23.96
N CYS A 144 -16.28 -19.78 -23.86
CA CYS A 144 -17.30 -20.05 -24.88
C CYS A 144 -17.04 -19.28 -26.19
N ASN A 145 -16.71 -19.99 -27.28
CA ASN A 145 -16.47 -19.36 -28.58
C ASN A 145 -17.73 -19.44 -29.47
N ARG A 146 -18.39 -18.28 -29.59
CA ARG A 146 -19.62 -18.07 -30.38
C ARG A 146 -19.42 -18.10 -31.90
N TRP A 147 -18.17 -18.12 -32.37
CA TRP A 147 -17.80 -17.97 -33.79
C TRP A 147 -17.30 -19.25 -34.45
N ILE A 148 -17.26 -20.35 -33.72
CA ILE A 148 -16.93 -21.66 -34.29
C ILE A 148 -17.94 -21.99 -35.39
N VAL A 149 -17.47 -22.36 -36.57
CA VAL A 149 -18.29 -22.92 -37.66
C VAL A 149 -18.37 -24.43 -37.56
N ASN A 150 -19.55 -25.01 -37.81
CA ASN A 150 -19.73 -26.45 -37.97
C ASN A 150 -19.34 -26.94 -39.39
N GLU A 151 -19.53 -28.23 -39.70
CA GLU A 151 -19.19 -28.80 -41.02
C GLU A 151 -20.07 -28.25 -42.17
N LEU A 152 -21.19 -27.59 -41.85
CA LEU A 152 -22.04 -26.88 -42.81
C LEU A 152 -21.60 -25.42 -43.03
N GLY A 153 -20.47 -25.00 -42.46
CA GLY A 153 -19.98 -23.61 -42.52
C GLY A 153 -20.79 -22.61 -41.69
N LYS A 154 -21.66 -23.09 -40.78
CA LYS A 154 -22.58 -22.26 -39.99
C LYS A 154 -22.06 -22.06 -38.57
N THR A 155 -22.12 -20.84 -38.08
CA THR A 155 -21.96 -20.50 -36.66
C THR A 155 -23.30 -20.62 -35.92
N PRO A 156 -23.32 -20.65 -34.57
CA PRO A 156 -24.54 -20.58 -33.77
C PRO A 156 -25.44 -19.38 -34.13
N PHE A 157 -24.86 -18.21 -34.41
CA PHE A 157 -25.62 -17.05 -34.89
C PHE A 157 -26.35 -17.33 -36.21
N THR A 158 -25.68 -17.93 -37.20
CA THR A 158 -26.32 -18.27 -38.50
C THR A 158 -27.33 -19.42 -38.42
N LEU A 159 -27.41 -20.13 -37.30
CA LEU A 159 -28.45 -21.14 -37.03
C LEU A 159 -29.73 -20.53 -36.45
N ASP A 160 -29.67 -19.34 -35.85
CA ASP A 160 -30.84 -18.61 -35.32
C ASP A 160 -31.64 -17.93 -36.45
N LYS A 161 -32.37 -18.75 -37.22
CA LYS A 161 -33.19 -18.31 -38.36
C LYS A 161 -34.23 -17.22 -38.03
N GLY A 162 -34.59 -17.05 -36.76
CA GLY A 162 -35.64 -16.13 -36.32
C GLY A 162 -35.12 -14.88 -35.58
N GLY A 163 -33.82 -14.78 -35.31
CA GLY A 163 -33.23 -13.68 -34.51
C GLY A 163 -33.60 -13.70 -33.01
N ALA A 164 -34.50 -14.57 -32.58
CA ALA A 164 -35.06 -14.61 -31.22
C ALA A 164 -34.04 -15.09 -30.17
N LEU A 165 -32.99 -15.79 -30.57
CA LEU A 165 -31.92 -16.28 -29.69
C LEU A 165 -30.66 -15.40 -29.77
N SER A 166 -30.60 -14.49 -30.73
CA SER A 166 -29.44 -13.65 -31.02
C SER A 166 -29.06 -12.77 -29.84
N GLU A 167 -30.02 -12.24 -29.07
CA GLU A 167 -29.71 -11.46 -27.86
C GLU A 167 -29.12 -12.33 -26.73
N ALA A 168 -29.58 -13.57 -26.59
CA ALA A 168 -28.98 -14.52 -25.65
C ALA A 168 -27.57 -14.95 -26.09
N LEU A 169 -27.34 -15.13 -27.39
CA LEU A 169 -26.01 -15.41 -27.94
C LEU A 169 -25.06 -14.21 -27.75
N ARG A 170 -25.56 -12.98 -27.86
CA ARG A 170 -24.81 -11.74 -27.57
C ARG A 170 -24.58 -11.50 -26.08
N TYR A 171 -25.28 -12.20 -25.18
CA TYR A 171 -25.15 -11.94 -23.74
C TYR A 171 -23.69 -11.99 -23.29
N VAL A 172 -23.22 -10.91 -22.67
CA VAL A 172 -21.98 -10.88 -21.91
C VAL A 172 -22.36 -10.52 -20.49
N ASP A 173 -21.89 -11.31 -19.54
CA ASP A 173 -22.07 -10.99 -18.13
C ASP A 173 -21.16 -9.82 -17.77
N VAL A 174 -21.70 -8.59 -17.88
CA VAL A 174 -20.96 -7.37 -17.60
C VAL A 174 -20.49 -7.31 -16.14
N SER A 175 -21.16 -8.03 -15.23
CA SER A 175 -20.75 -8.11 -13.82
C SER A 175 -19.50 -8.97 -13.58
N ARG A 176 -19.16 -9.87 -14.52
CA ARG A 176 -17.92 -10.68 -14.50
C ARG A 176 -16.71 -9.96 -15.11
N ILE A 177 -16.92 -8.83 -15.79
CA ILE A 177 -15.81 -7.99 -16.24
C ILE A 177 -15.18 -7.42 -14.97
N PRO A 178 -13.85 -7.58 -14.75
CA PRO A 178 -13.20 -7.06 -13.56
C PRO A 178 -13.19 -5.53 -13.61
N MET A 179 -14.26 -4.94 -13.11
CA MET A 179 -14.34 -3.53 -12.77
C MET A 179 -13.93 -3.37 -11.32
N PRO A 180 -13.15 -2.34 -10.97
CA PRO A 180 -12.98 -1.96 -9.57
C PRO A 180 -14.37 -1.70 -8.98
N PRO A 181 -14.78 -2.45 -7.94
CA PRO A 181 -16.06 -2.20 -7.28
C PRO A 181 -15.98 -0.81 -6.64
N LEU A 182 -16.94 0.06 -6.99
CA LEU A 182 -17.03 1.43 -6.46
C LEU A 182 -17.45 1.42 -5.00
N ASP A 183 -18.51 0.66 -4.73
CA ASP A 183 -18.89 0.28 -3.38
C ASP A 183 -17.90 -0.79 -2.92
N GLY A 184 -17.31 -0.66 -1.72
CA GLY A 184 -16.35 -1.63 -1.18
C GLY A 184 -16.89 -3.06 -1.00
N GLN A 185 -18.18 -3.28 -1.30
CA GLN A 185 -18.81 -4.57 -1.44
C GLN A 185 -18.58 -5.12 -2.86
N LEU A 186 -17.61 -6.03 -3.03
CA LEU A 186 -17.78 -7.32 -3.72
C LEU A 186 -16.45 -8.03 -4.02
N LEU A 187 -16.25 -9.19 -3.36
CA LEU A 187 -15.55 -10.36 -3.89
C LEU A 187 -16.19 -11.62 -3.25
N THR A 188 -17.37 -12.00 -3.73
CA THR A 188 -18.23 -13.05 -3.11
C THR A 188 -17.94 -14.48 -3.55
N ALA A 189 -16.85 -14.73 -4.28
CA ALA A 189 -16.44 -16.08 -4.69
C ALA A 189 -15.13 -16.48 -3.99
N GLU A 190 -15.21 -17.42 -3.04
CA GLU A 190 -14.09 -18.15 -2.41
C GLU A 190 -12.97 -17.34 -1.71
N HIS A 191 -13.02 -16.02 -1.71
CA HIS A 191 -12.03 -15.20 -1.03
C HIS A 191 -12.07 -15.40 0.49
N GLU A 192 -10.88 -15.53 1.08
CA GLU A 192 -10.69 -15.65 2.51
C GLU A 192 -11.24 -14.42 3.25
N SER A 193 -12.01 -14.64 4.31
CA SER A 193 -12.56 -13.55 5.10
C SER A 193 -11.44 -12.78 5.84
N PRO A 194 -11.58 -11.45 5.99
CA PRO A 194 -10.68 -10.65 6.83
C PRO A 194 -10.48 -11.23 8.24
N THR A 195 -11.52 -11.82 8.83
CA THR A 195 -11.43 -12.49 10.13
C THR A 195 -10.40 -13.62 10.14
N ARG A 196 -10.41 -14.51 9.13
CA ARG A 196 -9.51 -15.67 9.06
C ARG A 196 -8.05 -15.27 8.80
N PHE A 197 -7.84 -14.19 8.03
CA PHE A 197 -6.50 -13.64 7.85
C PHE A 197 -5.99 -12.99 9.15
N SER A 198 -6.83 -12.21 9.84
CA SER A 198 -6.48 -11.64 11.15
C SER A 198 -6.26 -12.71 12.23
N GLU A 199 -6.96 -13.84 12.17
CA GLU A 199 -6.73 -15.01 13.05
C GLU A 199 -5.36 -15.69 12.79
N GLN A 200 -4.79 -15.57 11.58
CA GLN A 200 -3.43 -16.05 11.29
C GLN A 200 -2.35 -15.10 11.82
N TYR A 201 -2.63 -13.80 11.88
CA TYR A 201 -1.71 -12.77 12.36
C TYR A 201 -2.34 -12.00 13.55
N PRO A 202 -2.66 -12.70 14.66
CA PRO A 202 -3.42 -12.12 15.75
C PRO A 202 -2.71 -10.92 16.37
N HIS A 203 -1.39 -10.94 16.55
CA HIS A 203 -0.68 -9.85 17.22
C HIS A 203 -0.54 -8.58 16.35
N LEU A 204 -0.50 -8.72 15.02
CA LEU A 204 -0.55 -7.57 14.10
C LEU A 204 -1.96 -7.01 13.91
N PHE A 205 -2.99 -7.85 13.87
CA PHE A 205 -4.36 -7.45 13.51
C PHE A 205 -5.34 -7.41 14.71
N GLN A 206 -4.86 -7.60 15.95
CA GLN A 206 -5.70 -7.50 17.15
C GLN A 206 -6.31 -6.12 17.27
N GLN A 207 -7.65 -6.04 17.22
CA GLN A 207 -8.36 -4.77 17.40
C GLN A 207 -8.02 -4.15 18.76
N ARG A 208 -7.25 -3.06 18.72
CA ARG A 208 -7.11 -2.13 19.84
C ARG A 208 -8.45 -1.40 20.00
N ARG A 209 -8.75 -0.91 21.21
CA ARG A 209 -9.93 -0.06 21.39
C ARG A 209 -9.78 1.15 20.45
N PRO A 210 -10.77 1.45 19.58
CA PRO A 210 -10.65 2.55 18.65
C PRO A 210 -10.44 3.85 19.43
N LEU A 211 -9.69 4.78 18.83
CA LEU A 211 -9.50 6.12 19.37
C LEU A 211 -10.88 6.77 19.61
N GLN A 212 -11.38 6.71 20.85
CA GLN A 212 -12.49 7.56 21.28
C GLN A 212 -12.08 8.98 20.93
N SER A 213 -12.93 9.71 20.20
CA SER A 213 -12.59 10.98 19.57
C SER A 213 -12.03 11.95 20.60
N CYS A 214 -10.70 12.00 20.70
CA CYS A 214 -10.04 12.79 21.72
C CYS A 214 -10.30 14.25 21.40
N GLU A 215 -11.03 14.92 22.29
CA GLU A 215 -10.95 16.37 22.35
C GLU A 215 -9.46 16.73 22.42
N THR A 216 -9.04 17.69 21.59
CA THR A 216 -7.63 18.06 21.48
C THR A 216 -7.09 18.40 22.86
N PRO A 217 -5.84 18.00 23.20
CA PRO A 217 -5.30 18.19 24.54
C PRO A 217 -5.22 19.70 24.84
N ARG A 218 -6.24 20.21 25.54
CA ARG A 218 -6.31 21.58 26.00
C ARG A 218 -5.12 21.81 26.94
N THR A 219 -4.44 22.93 26.76
CA THR A 219 -3.32 23.34 27.60
C THR A 219 -3.73 23.36 29.06
N LEU A 220 -3.02 22.57 29.86
CA LEU A 220 -3.29 22.24 31.26
C LEU A 220 -2.96 23.40 32.23
N GLU A 221 -3.57 24.57 32.06
CA GLU A 221 -3.55 25.67 33.06
C GLU A 221 -4.86 26.48 33.07
N SER A 222 -5.91 25.95 33.71
CA SER A 222 -6.92 26.78 34.40
C SER A 222 -7.80 25.95 35.33
N SER A 223 -7.60 26.13 36.64
CA SER A 223 -8.52 25.66 37.67
C SER A 223 -9.61 26.71 37.90
N SER A 224 -10.86 26.43 37.55
CA SER A 224 -12.01 27.25 37.97
C SER A 224 -13.19 26.38 38.40
N SER A 225 -13.54 26.56 39.67
CA SER A 225 -14.72 26.10 40.40
C SER A 225 -15.95 25.66 39.59
N SER A 226 -16.46 24.48 39.96
CA SER A 226 -17.86 24.10 39.75
C SER A 226 -18.80 25.10 40.43
N SER A 227 -19.85 25.52 39.73
CA SER A 227 -21.06 26.08 40.32
C SER A 227 -22.27 25.32 39.80
N THR A 228 -23.06 24.79 40.73
CA THR A 228 -24.38 24.18 40.48
C THR A 228 -25.31 25.11 39.72
N VAL A 229 -26.00 24.59 38.70
CA VAL A 229 -27.17 25.25 38.10
C VAL A 229 -28.40 24.42 38.43
N GLU A 230 -29.35 25.07 39.08
CA GLU A 230 -30.58 24.45 39.57
C GLU A 230 -31.60 24.20 38.45
N THR A 231 -32.41 23.17 38.65
CA THR A 231 -33.65 22.92 37.93
C THR A 231 -34.60 24.12 37.96
N LEU A 232 -35.06 24.57 36.79
CA LEU A 232 -36.31 25.31 36.67
C LEU A 232 -37.24 24.65 35.65
N SER A 233 -38.43 24.30 36.13
CA SER A 233 -39.49 23.60 35.44
C SER A 233 -40.67 24.53 35.13
N ALA A 234 -41.11 24.56 33.87
CA ALA A 234 -42.45 24.97 33.44
C ALA A 234 -42.69 24.27 32.08
N SER A 235 -43.57 23.27 31.93
CA SER A 235 -45.03 23.22 32.12
C SER A 235 -45.81 24.13 31.17
N MET A 236 -46.19 23.60 29.99
CA MET A 236 -47.57 23.25 29.61
C MET A 236 -47.70 23.13 28.09
N GLY A 237 -48.45 22.13 27.61
CA GLY A 237 -48.74 21.95 26.18
C GLY A 237 -48.74 20.48 25.76
N ASP A 238 -49.77 19.73 26.17
CA ASP A 238 -50.07 18.43 25.56
C ASP A 238 -50.50 18.64 24.10
N ASP A 239 -50.01 17.79 23.18
CA ASP A 239 -50.92 16.90 22.46
C ASP A 239 -50.17 15.72 21.81
N SER A 240 -50.90 14.61 21.71
CA SER A 240 -50.50 13.26 21.31
C SER A 240 -49.52 13.10 20.14
N ILE A 241 -48.60 12.11 20.24
CA ILE A 241 -48.54 10.95 19.34
C ILE A 241 -47.76 9.80 20.00
N SER A 242 -48.22 8.57 19.78
CA SER A 242 -47.65 7.32 20.30
C SER A 242 -46.34 6.91 19.63
N GLY A 243 -45.44 6.27 20.37
CA GLY A 243 -44.39 5.44 19.77
C GLY A 243 -43.09 5.40 20.56
N ALA A 244 -42.98 4.49 21.53
CA ALA A 244 -41.69 4.20 22.14
C ALA A 244 -40.80 3.46 21.12
N PHE A 245 -39.78 4.13 20.60
CA PHE A 245 -38.70 3.51 19.85
C PHE A 245 -37.38 3.71 20.60
N THR A 246 -36.68 2.60 20.85
CA THR A 246 -35.39 2.58 21.54
C THR A 246 -34.31 3.29 20.73
N ALA A 247 -33.78 4.39 21.26
CA ALA A 247 -32.78 5.23 20.61
C ALA A 247 -31.37 4.58 20.54
N ARG A 248 -31.23 3.48 19.77
CA ARG A 248 -29.93 2.81 19.57
C ARG A 248 -29.55 2.50 18.13
N GLU A 249 -30.49 2.46 17.18
CA GLU A 249 -30.19 2.18 15.77
C GLU A 249 -30.85 3.21 14.85
N CYS A 250 -30.07 4.23 14.48
CA CYS A 250 -30.15 5.04 13.24
C CYS A 250 -29.27 6.30 13.37
N ARG A 251 -27.95 6.11 13.30
CA ARG A 251 -27.06 7.17 12.77
C ARG A 251 -26.98 6.94 11.26
N SER A 252 -27.93 7.45 10.49
CA SER A 252 -27.80 7.43 9.03
C SER A 252 -26.59 8.27 8.62
N ALA A 253 -25.70 7.69 7.81
CA ALA A 253 -24.46 8.33 7.35
C ALA A 253 -24.70 9.40 6.25
N GLU A 254 -25.96 9.75 5.99
CA GLU A 254 -26.42 10.40 4.76
C GLU A 254 -26.59 11.91 4.88
N CYS A 255 -26.53 12.49 6.08
CA CYS A 255 -26.62 13.94 6.28
C CYS A 255 -25.21 14.56 6.36
N PRO A 256 -24.93 15.66 5.64
CA PRO A 256 -23.71 16.43 5.87
C PRO A 256 -23.68 16.96 7.31
N PRO A 257 -22.50 17.13 7.93
CA PRO A 257 -22.41 17.76 9.23
C PRO A 257 -23.00 19.18 9.16
N VAL A 258 -23.96 19.48 10.03
CA VAL A 258 -24.66 20.78 10.05
C VAL A 258 -23.64 21.89 10.29
N LEU A 259 -23.68 22.93 9.45
CA LEU A 259 -22.90 24.14 9.67
C LEU A 259 -23.66 25.05 10.64
N GLU A 260 -23.13 25.17 11.85
CA GLU A 260 -23.79 25.86 12.97
C GLU A 260 -23.55 27.37 12.95
N THR A 261 -22.52 27.87 12.25
CA THR A 261 -22.14 29.29 12.28
C THR A 261 -22.03 29.92 10.89
N PRO A 262 -22.32 31.22 10.73
CA PRO A 262 -22.10 31.93 9.47
C PRO A 262 -20.65 31.88 8.98
N LEU A 263 -19.68 31.77 9.91
CA LEU A 263 -18.26 31.59 9.56
C LEU A 263 -18.02 30.23 8.91
N GLN A 264 -18.62 29.15 9.41
CA GLN A 264 -18.54 27.82 8.81
C GLN A 264 -19.17 27.79 7.41
N VAL A 265 -20.36 28.40 7.24
CA VAL A 265 -21.01 28.55 5.93
C VAL A 265 -20.12 29.33 4.97
N THR A 266 -19.58 30.49 5.39
CA THR A 266 -18.69 31.31 4.56
C THR A 266 -17.39 30.58 4.21
N LEU A 267 -16.84 29.77 5.12
CA LEU A 267 -15.68 28.93 4.87
C LEU A 267 -15.97 27.85 3.82
N ALA A 268 -17.08 27.13 3.96
CA ALA A 268 -17.51 26.13 2.98
C ALA A 268 -17.77 26.75 1.61
N ASP A 269 -18.49 27.89 1.57
CA ASP A 269 -18.76 28.65 0.34
C ASP A 269 -17.48 29.16 -0.32
N TYR A 270 -16.53 29.71 0.45
CA TYR A 270 -15.23 30.15 -0.07
C TYR A 270 -14.48 28.98 -0.72
N CYS A 271 -14.50 27.82 -0.07
CA CYS A 271 -13.85 26.62 -0.53
C CYS A 271 -14.50 26.03 -1.79
N LEU A 272 -15.83 26.10 -1.90
CA LEU A 272 -16.60 25.57 -3.03
C LEU A 272 -16.67 26.54 -4.22
N LYS A 273 -16.69 27.86 -3.99
CA LYS A 273 -16.85 28.90 -5.03
C LYS A 273 -15.52 29.48 -5.52
N GLY A 274 -14.45 29.41 -4.72
CA GLY A 274 -13.09 29.73 -5.14
C GLY A 274 -12.87 31.20 -5.52
N ASN A 275 -13.08 32.09 -4.56
CA ASN A 275 -13.10 33.53 -4.79
C ASN A 275 -11.73 34.24 -4.64
N SER A 276 -11.76 35.56 -4.79
CA SER A 276 -10.60 36.44 -4.99
C SER A 276 -9.53 36.42 -3.88
N LEU A 277 -8.32 36.85 -4.26
CA LEU A 277 -7.17 37.04 -3.37
C LEU A 277 -7.45 38.01 -2.20
N LYS A 278 -8.45 38.89 -2.32
CA LYS A 278 -8.89 39.81 -1.25
C LYS A 278 -9.68 39.07 -0.17
N GLU A 279 -10.66 38.25 -0.56
CA GLU A 279 -11.44 37.43 0.38
C GLU A 279 -10.54 36.45 1.12
N ARG A 280 -9.56 35.84 0.42
CA ARG A 280 -8.56 34.97 1.05
C ARG A 280 -7.83 35.66 2.21
N ARG A 281 -7.59 36.98 2.14
CA ARG A 281 -6.98 37.78 3.23
C ARG A 281 -7.97 38.15 4.34
N ALA A 282 -9.23 38.42 3.99
CA ALA A 282 -10.29 38.73 4.96
C ALA A 282 -10.64 37.49 5.81
N LEU A 283 -10.85 36.33 5.16
CA LEU A 283 -11.01 35.03 5.83
C LEU A 283 -9.81 34.74 6.74
N ARG A 284 -8.58 34.97 6.24
CA ARG A 284 -7.35 34.86 7.04
C ARG A 284 -7.47 35.63 8.35
N LYS A 285 -7.82 36.91 8.27
CA LYS A 285 -7.89 37.79 9.45
C LYS A 285 -8.97 37.36 10.43
N ALA A 286 -10.16 37.01 9.96
CA ALA A 286 -11.27 36.60 10.83
C ALA A 286 -11.02 35.27 11.55
N VAL A 287 -10.41 34.31 10.86
CA VAL A 287 -10.23 32.94 11.34
C VAL A 287 -9.02 32.78 12.27
N PHE A 288 -7.96 33.59 12.11
CA PHE A 288 -6.77 33.51 12.96
C PHE A 288 -6.83 34.33 14.25
N THR A 289 -7.87 35.13 14.47
CA THR A 289 -8.04 35.91 15.72
C THR A 289 -8.91 35.21 16.76
N ASP A 290 -9.57 34.11 16.41
CA ASP A 290 -10.59 33.46 17.22
C ASP A 290 -10.29 31.95 17.39
N PRO A 291 -10.14 31.44 18.63
CA PRO A 291 -10.03 30.00 18.90
C PRO A 291 -11.16 29.16 18.31
N ASP A 292 -12.39 29.69 18.26
CA ASP A 292 -13.53 28.99 17.66
C ASP A 292 -13.47 28.99 16.12
N GLY A 293 -12.68 29.89 15.53
CA GLY A 293 -12.31 29.88 14.12
C GLY A 293 -11.64 28.58 13.69
N LEU A 294 -10.83 27.96 14.57
CA LEU A 294 -10.18 26.67 14.30
C LEU A 294 -11.19 25.52 14.22
N ASN A 295 -12.13 25.48 15.16
CA ASN A 295 -13.22 24.50 15.18
C ASN A 295 -14.17 24.72 13.99
N ALA A 296 -14.41 25.98 13.62
CA ALA A 296 -15.16 26.33 12.41
C ALA A 296 -14.46 25.85 11.14
N ILE A 297 -13.13 25.97 11.03
CA ILE A 297 -12.37 25.35 9.93
C ILE A 297 -12.55 23.84 9.92
N HIS A 298 -12.28 23.13 11.02
CA HIS A 298 -12.38 21.66 11.02
C HIS A 298 -13.78 21.17 10.65
N ARG A 299 -14.84 21.84 11.12
CA ARG A 299 -16.23 21.55 10.71
C ARG A 299 -16.47 21.86 9.23
N ALA A 300 -16.00 23.00 8.72
CA ALA A 300 -16.11 23.36 7.31
C ALA A 300 -15.30 22.41 6.40
N ILE A 301 -14.09 21.99 6.81
CA ILE A 301 -13.28 20.99 6.11
C ILE A 301 -14.02 19.65 6.08
N ARG A 302 -14.57 19.17 7.20
CA ARG A 302 -15.34 17.92 7.24
C ARG A 302 -16.59 18.00 6.35
N HIS A 303 -17.28 19.13 6.35
CA HIS A 303 -18.45 19.38 5.50
C HIS A 303 -18.07 19.41 4.01
N VAL A 304 -17.06 20.20 3.63
CA VAL A 304 -16.56 20.25 2.25
C VAL A 304 -16.02 18.89 1.82
N ASN A 305 -15.30 18.15 2.68
CA ASN A 305 -14.84 16.78 2.39
C ASN A 305 -16.02 15.82 2.14
N TRP A 306 -17.12 15.93 2.89
CA TRP A 306 -18.33 15.14 2.61
C TRP A 306 -18.93 15.48 1.24
N TYR A 307 -19.04 16.77 0.89
CA TYR A 307 -19.52 17.18 -0.44
C TYR A 307 -18.58 16.71 -1.55
N LEU A 308 -17.26 16.88 -1.39
CA LEU A 308 -16.25 16.42 -2.34
C LEU A 308 -16.27 14.91 -2.55
N GLN A 309 -16.41 14.14 -1.47
CA GLN A 309 -16.50 12.68 -1.53
C GLN A 309 -17.81 12.23 -2.17
N LYS A 310 -18.93 12.90 -1.88
CA LYS A 310 -20.23 12.64 -2.52
C LYS A 310 -20.21 13.00 -4.01
N ASP A 311 -19.70 14.18 -4.37
CA ASP A 311 -19.54 14.60 -5.76
C ASP A 311 -18.62 13.65 -6.53
N PHE A 312 -17.56 13.14 -5.88
CA PHE A 312 -16.69 12.11 -6.45
C PHE A 312 -17.39 10.76 -6.62
N GLN A 313 -18.11 10.28 -5.61
CA GLN A 313 -18.89 9.04 -5.68
C GLN A 313 -19.92 9.15 -6.81
N THR A 314 -20.72 10.22 -6.86
CA THR A 314 -21.63 10.50 -7.96
C THR A 314 -20.92 10.63 -9.32
N ALA A 315 -19.73 11.23 -9.39
CA ALA A 315 -18.94 11.27 -10.64
C ALA A 315 -18.47 9.88 -11.07
N GLN A 316 -18.06 9.02 -10.12
CA GLN A 316 -17.64 7.65 -10.37
C GLN A 316 -18.82 6.74 -10.74
N GLU A 317 -19.94 6.83 -10.03
CA GLU A 317 -21.21 6.17 -10.37
C GLU A 317 -21.63 6.52 -11.79
N ASN A 318 -21.56 7.80 -12.18
CA ASN A 318 -21.86 8.23 -13.55
C ASN A 318 -20.84 7.69 -14.56
N LYS A 319 -19.53 7.72 -14.26
CA LYS A 319 -18.48 7.11 -15.13
C LYS A 319 -18.70 5.61 -15.31
N THR A 320 -19.07 4.91 -14.24
CA THR A 320 -19.35 3.48 -14.23
C THR A 320 -20.67 3.16 -14.92
N ARG A 321 -21.72 3.97 -14.74
CA ARG A 321 -22.99 3.85 -15.48
C ARG A 321 -22.77 4.01 -16.98
N LEU A 322 -22.02 5.04 -17.39
CA LEU A 322 -21.63 5.26 -18.77
C LEU A 322 -20.83 4.09 -19.33
N TRP A 323 -19.81 3.65 -18.60
CA TRP A 323 -19.00 2.51 -19.00
C TRP A 323 -19.83 1.21 -19.13
N HIS A 324 -20.79 0.96 -18.22
CA HIS A 324 -21.73 -0.16 -18.36
C HIS A 324 -22.66 0.00 -19.57
N GLY A 325 -23.14 1.22 -19.86
CA GLY A 325 -23.92 1.52 -21.07
C GLY A 325 -23.10 1.27 -22.33
N PHE A 326 -21.89 1.81 -22.39
CA PHE A 326 -20.93 1.63 -23.47
C PHE A 326 -20.58 0.15 -23.67
N LEU A 327 -20.34 -0.60 -22.59
CA LEU A 327 -20.09 -2.04 -22.67
C LEU A 327 -21.30 -2.82 -23.18
N ARG A 328 -22.53 -2.51 -22.75
CA ARG A 328 -23.74 -3.13 -23.33
C ARG A 328 -23.85 -2.83 -24.83
N HIS A 329 -23.60 -1.59 -25.23
CA HIS A 329 -23.62 -1.20 -26.64
C HIS A 329 -22.52 -1.92 -27.45
N LEU A 330 -21.28 -1.94 -26.95
CA LEU A 330 -20.16 -2.66 -27.54
C LEU A 330 -20.45 -4.15 -27.67
N VAL A 331 -21.10 -4.75 -26.68
CA VAL A 331 -21.53 -6.16 -26.70
C VAL A 331 -22.62 -6.39 -27.74
N ARG A 332 -23.59 -5.47 -27.88
CA ARG A 332 -24.64 -5.53 -28.91
C ARG A 332 -24.06 -5.42 -30.32
N GLN A 333 -23.20 -4.44 -30.59
CA GLN A 333 -22.65 -4.17 -31.92
C GLN A 333 -21.48 -5.12 -32.29
N GLY A 334 -20.56 -5.34 -31.38
CA GLY A 334 -19.31 -6.08 -31.60
C GLY A 334 -19.44 -7.59 -31.69
N LEU A 335 -20.51 -8.15 -31.11
CA LEU A 335 -20.85 -9.56 -31.28
C LEU A 335 -21.75 -9.80 -32.49
N LEU A 336 -22.04 -8.77 -33.29
CA LEU A 336 -22.86 -8.87 -34.49
C LEU A 336 -22.10 -8.75 -35.79
N THR A 337 -20.94 -8.11 -35.82
CA THR A 337 -20.10 -8.12 -37.00
C THR A 337 -19.35 -9.46 -37.05
N PRO A 338 -19.68 -10.39 -37.98
CA PRO A 338 -18.77 -11.51 -38.22
C PRO A 338 -17.42 -10.92 -38.64
N PRO A 339 -16.28 -11.51 -38.20
CA PRO A 339 -14.98 -11.00 -38.58
C PRO A 339 -14.83 -11.09 -40.10
N THR A 340 -14.94 -9.94 -40.76
CA THR A 340 -14.63 -9.77 -42.18
C THR A 340 -13.16 -10.05 -42.42
N GLU A 341 -12.77 -10.25 -43.68
CA GLU A 341 -11.35 -10.23 -44.03
C GLU A 341 -10.73 -8.96 -43.47
N VAL A 342 -9.69 -9.14 -42.65
CA VAL A 342 -9.10 -8.04 -41.91
C VAL A 342 -8.43 -7.13 -42.93
N PRO A 343 -8.76 -5.82 -42.98
CA PRO A 343 -8.01 -4.91 -43.83
C PRO A 343 -6.53 -5.08 -43.53
N LEU A 344 -5.70 -5.11 -44.57
CA LEU A 344 -4.25 -5.10 -44.39
C LEU A 344 -3.92 -3.93 -43.46
N SER A 345 -2.96 -4.12 -42.56
CA SER A 345 -2.44 -2.99 -41.78
C SER A 345 -2.12 -1.88 -42.77
N PRO A 346 -2.63 -0.64 -42.61
CA PRO A 346 -2.23 0.44 -43.49
C PRO A 346 -0.71 0.44 -43.49
N GLU A 347 -0.09 0.31 -44.66
CA GLU A 347 1.35 0.41 -44.78
C GLU A 347 1.71 1.82 -44.33
N VAL A 348 2.09 1.94 -43.06
CA VAL A 348 2.68 3.16 -42.53
C VAL A 348 4.08 3.20 -43.13
N GLN A 349 4.15 3.69 -44.37
CA GLN A 349 5.38 3.90 -45.12
C GLN A 349 6.18 4.99 -44.40
N SER A 350 6.88 4.60 -43.33
CA SER A 350 7.89 5.42 -42.69
C SER A 350 9.14 5.41 -43.58
N PRO A 351 9.50 6.53 -44.22
CA PRO A 351 10.70 6.58 -45.05
C PRO A 351 11.95 6.42 -44.19
N ASP A 352 12.72 5.36 -44.48
CA ASP A 352 14.12 5.11 -44.12
C ASP A 352 14.71 5.89 -42.91
N SER A 353 14.46 5.44 -41.67
CA SER A 353 15.39 5.66 -40.55
C SER A 353 15.06 4.87 -39.26
N GLY A 354 15.74 3.74 -39.08
CA GLY A 354 15.78 3.01 -37.80
C GLY A 354 14.50 2.27 -37.40
N ILE A 355 14.59 1.44 -36.35
CA ILE A 355 13.42 0.81 -35.73
C ILE A 355 12.78 1.84 -34.80
N ASP A 356 11.94 2.70 -35.37
CA ASP A 356 11.21 3.72 -34.61
C ASP A 356 10.24 3.05 -33.61
N MET A 357 10.33 3.42 -32.33
CA MET A 357 9.38 2.95 -31.30
C MET A 357 7.93 3.30 -31.66
N SER A 358 7.72 4.35 -32.47
CA SER A 358 6.46 4.70 -33.11
C SER A 358 5.83 3.53 -33.87
N LEU A 359 6.62 2.75 -34.62
CA LEU A 359 6.13 1.62 -35.42
C LEU A 359 5.73 0.45 -34.52
N ALA A 360 6.55 0.12 -33.52
CA ALA A 360 6.23 -0.93 -32.55
C ALA A 360 4.94 -0.62 -31.76
N LEU A 361 4.74 0.65 -31.39
CA LEU A 361 3.50 1.11 -30.75
C LEU A 361 2.30 1.02 -31.71
N ASN A 362 2.42 1.51 -32.94
CA ASN A 362 1.35 1.44 -33.94
C ASN A 362 0.92 -0.01 -34.22
N ASN A 363 1.88 -0.92 -34.40
CA ASN A 363 1.60 -2.35 -34.62
C ASN A 363 0.91 -2.98 -33.40
N SER A 364 1.26 -2.54 -32.19
CA SER A 364 0.60 -2.99 -30.95
C SER A 364 -0.85 -2.49 -30.89
N LEU A 365 -1.09 -1.19 -31.13
CA LEU A 365 -2.43 -0.60 -31.18
C LEU A 365 -3.30 -1.24 -32.28
N TRP A 366 -2.73 -1.51 -33.46
CA TRP A 366 -3.41 -2.21 -34.56
C TRP A 366 -3.79 -3.66 -34.20
N LEU A 367 -2.89 -4.42 -33.60
CA LEU A 367 -3.17 -5.79 -33.18
C LEU A 367 -4.19 -5.85 -32.04
N ILE A 368 -4.13 -4.96 -31.04
CA ILE A 368 -5.13 -4.89 -29.96
C ILE A 368 -6.49 -4.49 -30.51
N SER A 369 -6.57 -3.48 -31.39
CA SER A 369 -7.83 -3.06 -32.03
C SER A 369 -8.43 -4.14 -32.95
N THR A 370 -7.61 -4.93 -33.65
CA THR A 370 -8.10 -6.13 -34.35
C THR A 370 -8.45 -7.30 -33.42
N SER A 371 -8.20 -7.18 -32.10
CA SER A 371 -8.33 -8.26 -31.11
C SER A 371 -7.50 -9.51 -31.48
N ARG A 372 -6.26 -9.29 -31.90
CA ARG A 372 -5.29 -10.31 -32.31
C ARG A 372 -4.05 -10.28 -31.43
N GLU A 373 -3.49 -11.45 -31.15
CA GLU A 373 -2.19 -11.56 -30.46
C GLU A 373 -1.01 -11.44 -31.43
N ARG A 374 -1.21 -11.88 -32.68
CA ARG A 374 -0.23 -11.83 -33.78
C ARG A 374 -0.94 -11.69 -35.12
N GLU A 375 -0.23 -11.24 -36.14
CA GLU A 375 -0.75 -11.25 -37.51
C GLU A 375 -1.17 -12.67 -37.94
N GLY A 376 -2.21 -12.77 -38.78
CA GLY A 376 -2.81 -14.04 -39.18
C GLY A 376 -3.66 -14.78 -38.13
N THR A 377 -3.58 -14.44 -36.84
CA THR A 377 -4.42 -15.08 -35.81
C THR A 377 -5.91 -14.73 -35.97
N PRO A 378 -6.86 -15.59 -35.55
CA PRO A 378 -8.27 -15.23 -35.54
C PRO A 378 -8.54 -14.09 -34.54
N ARG A 379 -9.54 -13.24 -34.82
CA ARG A 379 -9.97 -12.21 -33.87
C ARG A 379 -10.60 -12.86 -32.65
N LEU A 380 -10.07 -12.58 -31.46
CA LEU A 380 -10.59 -13.06 -30.18
C LEU A 380 -10.80 -11.88 -29.24
N PHE A 381 -11.99 -11.26 -29.31
CA PHE A 381 -12.35 -10.19 -28.40
C PHE A 381 -12.44 -10.72 -26.96
N THR A 382 -11.46 -10.34 -26.13
CA THR A 382 -11.42 -10.62 -24.70
C THR A 382 -11.22 -9.30 -23.98
N LEU A 383 -12.29 -8.75 -23.38
CA LEU A 383 -12.23 -7.42 -22.80
C LEU A 383 -11.18 -7.30 -21.69
N GLU A 384 -11.01 -8.33 -20.85
CA GLU A 384 -9.96 -8.34 -19.81
C GLU A 384 -8.55 -8.20 -20.42
N LYS A 385 -8.28 -8.88 -21.54
CA LYS A 385 -7.01 -8.72 -22.27
C LYS A 385 -6.88 -7.32 -22.85
N ILE A 386 -7.93 -6.80 -23.48
CA ILE A 386 -7.92 -5.44 -24.07
C ILE A 386 -7.72 -4.39 -22.97
N LEU A 387 -8.38 -4.52 -21.83
CA LEU A 387 -8.20 -3.70 -20.62
C LEU A 387 -6.74 -3.70 -20.18
N HIS A 388 -6.16 -4.87 -19.93
CA HIS A 388 -4.76 -4.98 -19.50
C HIS A 388 -3.80 -4.44 -20.57
N GLN A 389 -3.91 -4.89 -21.82
CA GLN A 389 -3.06 -4.43 -22.93
C GLN A 389 -3.13 -2.90 -23.10
N THR A 390 -4.32 -2.29 -23.03
CA THR A 390 -4.50 -0.84 -23.13
C THR A 390 -3.84 -0.10 -21.97
N LEU A 391 -4.05 -0.54 -20.73
CA LEU A 391 -3.43 0.11 -19.56
C LEU A 391 -1.91 -0.05 -19.56
N GLY A 392 -1.37 -1.20 -19.98
CA GLY A 392 0.07 -1.42 -20.07
C GLY A 392 0.75 -0.59 -21.16
N LEU A 393 0.05 -0.23 -22.24
CA LEU A 393 0.59 0.71 -23.23
C LEU A 393 0.87 2.11 -22.67
N GLN A 394 0.25 2.50 -21.54
CA GLN A 394 0.59 3.75 -20.84
C GLN A 394 2.03 3.77 -20.27
N LEU A 395 2.70 2.61 -20.19
CA LEU A 395 4.12 2.51 -19.85
C LEU A 395 5.02 2.47 -21.09
N GLN A 396 4.46 2.58 -22.30
CA GLN A 396 5.18 2.59 -23.57
C GLN A 396 5.06 3.94 -24.27
N ALA A 397 3.94 4.66 -24.07
CA ALA A 397 3.74 6.04 -24.52
C ALA A 397 2.85 6.80 -23.54
N ASP A 398 2.91 8.14 -23.61
CA ASP A 398 2.02 9.00 -22.84
C ASP A 398 0.57 8.94 -23.33
N LEU A 399 -0.34 9.40 -22.47
CA LEU A 399 -1.77 9.39 -22.73
C LEU A 399 -2.17 10.21 -24.00
N PRO A 400 -1.65 11.42 -24.26
CA PRO A 400 -1.89 12.15 -25.51
C PRO A 400 -1.50 11.36 -26.77
N THR A 401 -0.32 10.73 -26.77
CA THR A 401 0.18 9.96 -27.92
C THR A 401 -0.69 8.74 -28.20
N LEU A 402 -1.12 8.02 -27.15
CA LEU A 402 -2.01 6.87 -27.29
C LEU A 402 -3.37 7.25 -27.89
N VAL A 403 -4.01 8.32 -27.37
CA VAL A 403 -5.30 8.79 -27.88
C VAL A 403 -5.18 9.27 -29.32
N SER A 404 -4.19 10.12 -29.64
CA SER A 404 -3.97 10.63 -31.00
C SER A 404 -3.73 9.52 -32.04
N ARG A 405 -2.95 8.50 -31.68
CA ARG A 405 -2.71 7.34 -32.55
C ARG A 405 -3.95 6.48 -32.71
N LEU A 406 -4.69 6.20 -31.64
CA LEU A 406 -5.96 5.46 -31.72
C LEU A 406 -6.97 6.19 -32.61
N THR A 407 -7.15 7.50 -32.46
CA THR A 407 -8.01 8.33 -33.32
C THR A 407 -7.57 8.31 -34.78
N THR A 408 -6.27 8.23 -35.06
CA THR A 408 -5.75 8.07 -36.42
C THR A 408 -6.07 6.68 -36.98
N LEU A 409 -5.92 5.62 -36.18
CA LEU A 409 -6.24 4.24 -36.57
C LEU A 409 -7.76 4.03 -36.79
N LEU A 410 -8.63 4.78 -36.10
CA LEU A 410 -10.09 4.76 -36.35
C LEU A 410 -10.44 5.01 -37.83
N LYS A 411 -9.66 5.84 -38.53
CA LYS A 411 -9.93 6.23 -39.93
C LYS A 411 -9.70 5.10 -40.94
N PHE A 412 -8.89 4.11 -40.56
CA PHE A 412 -8.52 2.96 -41.41
C PHE A 412 -9.12 1.63 -40.94
N GLY A 413 -9.59 1.56 -39.70
CA GLY A 413 -10.16 0.34 -39.12
C GLY A 413 -11.55 0.02 -39.67
N ASP A 414 -11.86 -1.29 -39.75
CA ASP A 414 -13.23 -1.74 -39.96
C ASP A 414 -14.15 -1.48 -38.75
N ALA A 415 -15.43 -1.84 -38.84
CA ALA A 415 -16.40 -1.60 -37.76
C ALA A 415 -15.98 -2.21 -36.41
N HIS A 416 -15.37 -3.42 -36.42
CA HIS A 416 -14.87 -4.06 -35.20
C HIS A 416 -13.67 -3.32 -34.64
N GLN A 417 -12.67 -3.00 -35.48
CA GLN A 417 -11.49 -2.25 -35.04
C GLN A 417 -11.85 -0.89 -34.48
N ARG A 418 -12.78 -0.17 -35.11
CA ARG A 418 -13.23 1.14 -34.64
C ARG A 418 -13.86 1.03 -33.26
N MET A 419 -14.77 0.08 -33.07
CA MET A 419 -15.37 -0.21 -31.77
C MET A 419 -14.35 -0.60 -30.69
N VAL A 420 -13.34 -1.43 -31.02
CA VAL A 420 -12.29 -1.78 -30.04
C VAL A 420 -11.40 -0.58 -29.72
N SER A 421 -10.96 0.20 -30.71
CA SER A 421 -10.18 1.43 -30.48
C SER A 421 -10.96 2.45 -29.63
N THR A 422 -12.26 2.60 -29.87
CA THR A 422 -13.16 3.39 -29.01
C THR A 422 -13.17 2.85 -27.58
N CYS A 423 -13.26 1.52 -27.39
CA CYS A 423 -13.16 0.88 -26.09
C CYS A 423 -11.83 1.17 -25.39
N MET A 424 -10.71 1.10 -26.12
CA MET A 424 -9.37 1.44 -25.61
C MET A 424 -9.30 2.90 -25.15
N ILE A 425 -9.83 3.86 -25.92
CA ILE A 425 -9.85 5.27 -25.51
C ILE A 425 -10.74 5.47 -24.27
N TRP A 426 -11.92 4.85 -24.22
CA TRP A 426 -12.79 4.90 -23.04
C TRP A 426 -12.14 4.32 -21.78
N LEU A 427 -11.39 3.22 -21.91
CA LEU A 427 -10.58 2.65 -20.83
C LEU A 427 -9.51 3.64 -20.35
N LEU A 428 -8.76 4.23 -21.28
CA LEU A 428 -7.77 5.26 -20.95
C LEU A 428 -8.43 6.45 -20.23
N VAL A 429 -9.61 6.89 -20.63
CA VAL A 429 -10.33 7.98 -19.94
C VAL A 429 -10.87 7.55 -18.56
N HIS A 430 -11.40 6.34 -18.42
CA HIS A 430 -11.98 5.86 -17.17
C HIS A 430 -10.94 5.77 -16.05
N PHE A 431 -9.76 5.18 -16.35
CA PHE A 431 -8.73 4.93 -15.35
C PHE A 431 -7.77 6.11 -15.10
N ASN A 432 -7.69 7.09 -16.01
CA ASN A 432 -6.84 8.26 -15.82
C ASN A 432 -7.62 9.47 -15.28
N PRO A 433 -7.05 10.28 -14.38
CA PRO A 433 -7.72 11.46 -13.88
C PRO A 433 -7.90 12.47 -15.04
N LEU A 434 -9.05 13.15 -15.13
CA LEU A 434 -9.29 14.13 -16.21
C LEU A 434 -8.33 15.35 -16.18
N SER A 435 -7.56 15.53 -15.10
CA SER A 435 -6.40 16.44 -15.09
C SER A 435 -5.28 16.04 -16.05
N ALA A 436 -5.07 14.74 -16.30
CA ALA A 436 -4.11 14.24 -17.30
C ALA A 436 -4.59 14.46 -18.74
N PHE A 437 -5.87 14.80 -18.92
CA PHE A 437 -6.43 15.21 -20.21
C PHE A 437 -6.33 16.71 -20.46
N ARG A 438 -5.98 17.55 -19.46
CA ARG A 438 -5.71 18.98 -19.71
C ARG A 438 -4.41 19.24 -20.48
N THR A 439 -3.51 18.25 -20.51
CA THR A 439 -2.29 18.25 -21.34
C THR A 439 -2.51 17.62 -22.70
N VAL A 440 -3.57 16.83 -22.87
CA VAL A 440 -4.11 16.48 -24.19
C VAL A 440 -4.75 17.76 -24.72
N ASN A 441 -4.38 18.22 -25.92
CA ASN A 441 -5.04 19.39 -26.49
C ASN A 441 -6.55 19.11 -26.61
N ASN A 442 -7.42 20.04 -26.20
CA ASN A 442 -8.87 19.85 -26.23
C ASN A 442 -9.35 19.43 -27.63
N ASP A 443 -8.67 19.93 -28.67
CA ASP A 443 -8.87 19.57 -30.07
C ASP A 443 -8.75 18.05 -30.32
N VAL A 444 -7.81 17.33 -29.70
CA VAL A 444 -7.63 15.88 -29.91
C VAL A 444 -8.78 15.06 -29.30
N ILE A 445 -9.33 15.52 -28.17
CA ILE A 445 -10.52 14.92 -27.58
C ILE A 445 -11.75 15.30 -28.41
N GLY A 446 -11.85 16.55 -28.85
CA GLY A 446 -12.88 17.03 -29.77
C GLY A 446 -12.94 16.22 -31.06
N ASP A 447 -11.81 16.05 -31.74
CA ASP A 447 -11.65 15.23 -32.95
C ASP A 447 -12.10 13.78 -32.71
N PHE A 448 -11.70 13.18 -31.58
CA PHE A 448 -12.18 11.84 -31.21
C PHE A 448 -13.70 11.80 -30.99
N LEU A 449 -14.28 12.79 -30.31
CA LEU A 449 -15.72 12.87 -30.08
C LEU A 449 -16.50 13.08 -31.39
N CYS A 450 -15.97 13.87 -32.33
CA CYS A 450 -16.54 14.06 -33.67
C CYS A 450 -16.48 12.77 -34.51
N GLU A 451 -15.34 12.08 -34.54
CA GLU A 451 -15.20 10.80 -35.23
C GLU A 451 -16.09 9.72 -34.59
N LEU A 452 -16.28 9.76 -33.26
CA LEU A 452 -17.26 8.94 -32.58
C LEU A 452 -18.68 9.26 -33.05
N GLU A 453 -19.11 10.52 -33.03
CA GLU A 453 -20.47 10.93 -33.43
C GLU A 453 -20.86 10.43 -34.83
N VAL A 454 -19.90 10.35 -35.76
CA VAL A 454 -20.09 9.79 -37.12
C VAL A 454 -20.24 8.25 -37.13
N LEU A 455 -19.62 7.55 -36.18
CA LEU A 455 -19.58 6.08 -36.10
C LEU A 455 -20.70 5.48 -35.25
N LEU A 456 -21.43 6.32 -34.53
CA LEU A 456 -22.31 5.95 -33.44
C LEU A 456 -23.79 6.14 -33.81
N ASP A 457 -24.65 5.27 -33.28
CA ASP A 457 -26.10 5.43 -33.39
C ASP A 457 -26.65 6.41 -32.34
N LYS A 458 -27.97 6.64 -32.36
CA LYS A 458 -28.61 7.57 -31.43
C LYS A 458 -28.44 7.18 -29.94
N GLU A 459 -28.43 5.89 -29.60
CA GLU A 459 -28.22 5.41 -28.21
C GLU A 459 -26.81 5.78 -27.72
N THR A 460 -25.87 5.88 -28.66
CA THR A 460 -24.48 6.24 -28.38
C THR A 460 -24.20 7.74 -28.43
N ALA A 461 -25.00 8.54 -29.16
CA ALA A 461 -24.98 10.00 -29.06
C ALA A 461 -25.41 10.48 -27.66
N ASP A 462 -26.43 9.86 -27.06
CA ASP A 462 -26.84 10.16 -25.68
C ASP A 462 -25.71 9.84 -24.67
N MET A 463 -24.96 8.76 -24.87
CA MET A 463 -23.76 8.45 -24.07
C MET A 463 -22.60 9.41 -24.32
N LEU A 464 -22.52 10.02 -25.49
CA LEU A 464 -21.53 11.04 -25.83
C LEU A 464 -21.83 12.36 -25.09
N ASP A 465 -23.08 12.78 -24.97
CA ASP A 465 -23.45 13.96 -24.19
C ASP A 465 -23.34 13.72 -22.67
N ASP A 466 -23.70 12.53 -22.18
CA ASP A 466 -23.40 12.13 -20.79
C ASP A 466 -21.88 12.17 -20.55
N PHE A 467 -21.05 11.69 -21.49
CA PHE A 467 -19.59 11.75 -21.38
C PHE A 467 -19.06 13.17 -21.37
N GLN A 468 -19.49 14.01 -22.33
CA GLN A 468 -19.15 15.43 -22.36
C GLN A 468 -19.60 16.13 -21.08
N THR A 469 -20.74 15.74 -20.51
CA THR A 469 -21.24 16.25 -19.23
C THR A 469 -20.36 15.82 -18.05
N ILE A 470 -19.83 14.59 -18.04
CA ILE A 470 -18.82 14.17 -17.06
C ILE A 470 -17.51 14.95 -17.27
N CYS A 471 -17.03 15.11 -18.50
CA CYS A 471 -15.83 15.88 -18.81
C CYS A 471 -15.96 17.34 -18.35
N ARG A 472 -17.05 18.02 -18.72
CA ARG A 472 -17.39 19.37 -18.24
C ARG A 472 -17.51 19.42 -16.71
N ARG A 473 -18.05 18.38 -16.06
CA ARG A 473 -18.12 18.32 -14.58
C ARG A 473 -16.75 18.14 -13.93
N ASP A 474 -15.84 17.34 -14.50
CA ASP A 474 -14.49 17.13 -13.96
C ASP A 474 -13.52 18.27 -14.35
N GLU A 475 -13.77 18.98 -15.44
CA GLU A 475 -13.17 20.29 -15.72
C GLU A 475 -13.58 21.31 -14.65
N ASN A 476 -14.88 21.33 -14.32
CA ASN A 476 -15.45 22.09 -13.20
C ASN A 476 -15.13 21.49 -11.82
N ASN A 477 -14.47 20.32 -11.73
CA ASN A 477 -13.77 19.86 -10.53
C ASN A 477 -12.47 20.66 -10.27
N LEU A 478 -12.58 21.98 -10.45
CA LEU A 478 -12.06 22.95 -9.49
C LEU A 478 -12.17 22.42 -8.06
N CYS A 479 -13.24 21.71 -7.69
CA CYS A 479 -13.36 20.91 -6.47
C CYS A 479 -12.11 20.09 -6.10
N ARG A 480 -11.43 19.39 -7.03
CA ARG A 480 -10.19 18.64 -6.72
C ARG A 480 -9.00 19.56 -6.45
N GLY A 481 -8.86 20.66 -7.20
CA GLY A 481 -7.83 21.68 -6.95
C GLY A 481 -8.10 22.46 -5.67
N ARG A 482 -9.37 22.78 -5.38
CA ARG A 482 -9.89 23.38 -4.16
C ARG A 482 -9.70 22.44 -2.97
N ALA A 483 -9.90 21.13 -3.14
CA ALA A 483 -9.63 20.07 -2.15
C ALA A 483 -8.14 19.91 -1.84
N LEU A 484 -7.27 19.95 -2.86
CA LEU A 484 -5.81 19.98 -2.67
C LEU A 484 -5.37 21.25 -1.94
N ASN A 485 -5.92 22.42 -2.32
CA ASN A 485 -5.74 23.66 -1.57
C ASN A 485 -6.29 23.55 -0.14
N LEU A 486 -7.41 22.84 0.07
CA LEU A 486 -8.02 22.58 1.38
C LEU A 486 -7.15 21.68 2.25
N ALA A 487 -6.61 20.61 1.69
CA ALA A 487 -5.69 19.70 2.36
C ALA A 487 -4.36 20.40 2.69
N GLN A 488 -3.96 21.39 1.88
CA GLN A 488 -2.87 22.31 2.22
C GLN A 488 -3.21 23.30 3.34
N TRP A 489 -4.48 23.53 3.71
CA TRP A 489 -4.80 24.43 4.82
C TRP A 489 -4.37 23.85 6.18
N PRO A 490 -4.75 22.63 6.61
CA PRO A 490 -4.19 22.01 7.81
C PRO A 490 -2.65 21.94 7.82
N LEU A 491 -2.02 21.82 6.63
CA LEU A 491 -0.57 21.77 6.47
C LEU A 491 0.12 23.15 6.55
N ASP A 492 -0.58 24.25 6.24
CA ASP A 492 -0.11 25.60 6.56
C ASP A 492 -0.22 25.75 8.10
N ALA A 493 0.90 25.45 8.78
CA ALA A 493 1.07 25.10 10.20
C ALA A 493 0.54 26.08 11.28
N ARG A 494 -0.24 27.06 10.85
CA ARG A 494 -1.03 28.01 11.65
C ARG A 494 -2.48 27.54 11.86
N PHE A 495 -2.98 26.60 11.04
CA PHE A 495 -4.38 26.14 11.01
C PHE A 495 -4.67 24.84 11.78
N GLN A 496 -3.74 24.39 12.62
CA GLN A 496 -3.97 23.33 13.59
C GLN A 496 -3.45 23.79 14.96
N ALA A 497 -3.91 23.18 16.04
CA ALA A 497 -3.10 23.12 17.25
C ALA A 497 -1.75 22.50 16.83
N LYS A 498 -0.67 23.30 16.87
CA LYS A 498 0.61 23.06 16.19
C LYS A 498 0.95 21.56 16.17
N PRO A 499 0.97 20.89 15.00
CA PRO A 499 1.08 19.43 14.92
C PRO A 499 2.31 18.98 15.70
N MET A 500 2.15 17.87 16.42
CA MET A 500 3.16 17.46 17.40
C MET A 500 4.51 17.26 16.68
N PRO A 501 5.60 17.91 17.11
CA PRO A 501 6.91 17.68 16.52
C PRO A 501 7.21 16.18 16.54
N LEU A 502 7.57 15.59 15.40
CA LEU A 502 7.71 14.14 15.29
C LEU A 502 8.65 13.58 16.37
N LYS A 503 9.76 14.26 16.67
CA LYS A 503 10.68 13.90 17.76
C LYS A 503 10.00 13.82 19.13
N LYS A 504 9.01 14.67 19.41
CA LYS A 504 8.18 14.61 20.63
C LYS A 504 7.24 13.40 20.58
N ALA A 505 6.52 13.20 19.47
CA ALA A 505 5.62 12.05 19.31
C ALA A 505 6.38 10.72 19.46
N LEU A 506 7.54 10.59 18.82
CA LEU A 506 8.47 9.47 19.00
C LEU A 506 8.89 9.31 20.47
N SER A 507 9.30 10.38 21.15
CA SER A 507 9.70 10.30 22.57
C SER A 507 8.57 9.85 23.52
N MET A 508 7.32 10.23 23.22
CA MET A 508 6.15 9.75 23.96
C MET A 508 5.85 8.29 23.64
N ALA A 509 5.90 7.90 22.36
CA ALA A 509 5.65 6.55 21.89
C ALA A 509 6.71 5.51 22.36
N MET A 510 7.95 5.94 22.56
CA MET A 510 9.04 5.13 23.14
C MET A 510 8.93 4.98 24.67
N ASN A 511 8.36 5.96 25.37
CA ASN A 511 8.25 5.92 26.82
C ASN A 511 7.00 5.13 27.24
N VAL A 512 7.14 3.81 27.45
CA VAL A 512 6.05 2.91 27.90
C VAL A 512 5.34 3.38 29.19
N LYS A 513 6.02 4.20 30.02
CA LYS A 513 5.43 4.78 31.24
C LYS A 513 4.55 6.01 30.97
N ASP A 514 4.59 6.57 29.77
CA ASP A 514 3.67 7.61 29.34
C ASP A 514 2.30 6.96 29.04
N PRO A 515 1.20 7.40 29.69
CA PRO A 515 -0.13 6.85 29.43
C PRO A 515 -0.61 7.08 27.98
N HIS A 516 0.05 7.95 27.22
CA HIS A 516 -0.28 8.28 25.83
C HIS A 516 0.65 7.62 24.80
N HIS A 517 1.57 6.72 25.18
CA HIS A 517 2.53 6.13 24.23
C HIS A 517 1.84 5.39 23.07
N LEU A 518 0.78 4.61 23.33
CA LEU A 518 -0.01 3.95 22.28
C LEU A 518 -0.73 4.97 21.38
N THR A 519 -1.31 6.03 21.96
CA THR A 519 -1.95 7.11 21.20
C THR A 519 -0.95 7.83 20.29
N ALA A 520 0.30 8.01 20.75
CA ALA A 520 1.37 8.55 19.94
C ALA A 520 1.79 7.60 18.80
N CYS A 521 1.84 6.28 19.04
CA CYS A 521 2.00 5.28 17.97
C CYS A 521 0.87 5.37 16.94
N ASP A 522 -0.38 5.47 17.37
CA ASP A 522 -1.54 5.57 16.49
C ASP A 522 -1.52 6.87 15.66
N TRP A 523 -1.09 7.99 16.23
CA TRP A 523 -0.87 9.25 15.48
C TRP A 523 0.25 9.13 14.43
N ILE A 524 1.36 8.46 14.75
CA ILE A 524 2.46 8.24 13.80
C ILE A 524 2.00 7.30 12.68
N ALA A 525 1.32 6.19 12.99
CA ALA A 525 0.77 5.26 12.01
C ALA A 525 -0.31 5.92 11.13
N HIS A 526 -1.15 6.77 11.71
CA HIS A 526 -2.14 7.55 10.99
C HIS A 526 -1.49 8.46 9.94
N ASP A 527 -0.50 9.26 10.34
CA ASP A 527 0.18 10.20 9.43
C ASP A 527 1.00 9.48 8.36
N ALA A 528 1.61 8.35 8.71
CA ALA A 528 2.25 7.43 7.77
C ALA A 528 1.27 6.93 6.70
N TYR A 529 0.13 6.37 7.11
CA TYR A 529 -0.93 5.93 6.19
C TYR A 529 -1.42 7.08 5.32
N ALA A 530 -1.60 8.28 5.89
CA ALA A 530 -2.00 9.47 5.15
C ALA A 530 -0.98 9.86 4.07
N LEU A 531 0.33 9.76 4.36
CA LEU A 531 1.41 10.00 3.41
C LEU A 531 1.43 8.93 2.31
N SER A 532 1.46 7.64 2.67
CA SER A 532 1.42 6.51 1.72
C SER A 532 0.20 6.58 0.81
N SER A 533 -0.99 6.89 1.35
CA SER A 533 -2.25 7.04 0.60
C SER A 533 -2.21 8.23 -0.34
N ASN A 534 -1.68 9.39 0.10
CA ASN A 534 -1.55 10.57 -0.75
C ASN A 534 -0.57 10.33 -1.91
N SER A 535 0.60 9.74 -1.64
CA SER A 535 1.55 9.36 -2.69
C SER A 535 0.94 8.36 -3.68
N THR A 536 0.29 7.30 -3.18
CA THR A 536 -0.41 6.30 -4.03
C THR A 536 -1.49 6.94 -4.91
N ARG A 537 -2.31 7.85 -4.35
CA ARG A 537 -3.36 8.59 -5.11
C ARG A 537 -2.79 9.53 -6.18
N ARG A 538 -1.60 10.08 -5.96
CA ARG A 538 -0.96 11.04 -6.88
C ARG A 538 -0.11 10.37 -7.97
N LEU A 539 0.52 9.23 -7.67
CA LEU A 539 1.44 8.49 -8.56
C LEU A 539 0.84 8.25 -9.96
N THR A 540 1.52 8.71 -11.03
CA THR A 540 1.02 8.59 -12.41
C THR A 540 1.60 7.37 -13.15
N PRO A 541 0.95 6.90 -14.24
CA PRO A 541 1.57 5.90 -15.13
C PRO A 541 2.88 6.39 -15.75
N ASP A 542 2.97 7.68 -16.12
CA ASP A 542 4.19 8.29 -16.65
C ASP A 542 5.36 8.21 -15.65
N GLU A 543 5.11 8.56 -14.39
CA GLU A 543 6.13 8.47 -13.34
C GLU A 543 6.53 7.02 -13.02
N LEU A 544 5.61 6.06 -13.18
CA LEU A 544 5.96 4.64 -13.09
C LEU A 544 6.80 4.18 -14.27
N ARG A 545 6.49 4.61 -15.50
CA ARG A 545 7.30 4.34 -16.70
C ARG A 545 8.71 4.87 -16.52
N ASP A 546 8.83 6.15 -16.20
CA ASP A 546 10.10 6.85 -16.10
C ASP A 546 10.90 6.29 -14.90
N GLY A 547 10.22 6.00 -13.79
CA GLY A 547 10.79 5.32 -12.64
C GLY A 547 11.21 3.86 -12.85
N LEU A 548 10.74 3.16 -13.89
CA LEU A 548 11.23 1.82 -14.25
C LEU A 548 12.55 1.87 -15.01
N ALA A 549 12.84 2.97 -15.71
CA ALA A 549 14.13 3.18 -16.38
C ALA A 549 15.24 3.61 -15.39
N LEU A 550 14.87 4.15 -14.23
CA LEU A 550 15.79 4.64 -13.20
C LEU A 550 16.02 3.61 -12.09
N GLU A 551 17.30 3.33 -11.81
CA GLU A 551 17.73 2.64 -10.58
C GLU A 551 17.34 3.44 -9.33
N VAL A 552 17.63 4.75 -9.34
CA VAL A 552 17.31 5.69 -8.26
C VAL A 552 16.30 6.72 -8.76
N PRO A 553 15.13 6.90 -8.10
CA PRO A 553 14.16 7.94 -8.45
C PRO A 553 14.81 9.34 -8.49
N CYS A 554 14.49 10.14 -9.50
CA CYS A 554 14.90 11.53 -9.62
C CYS A 554 13.75 12.46 -9.22
N ALA A 555 14.05 13.58 -8.56
CA ALA A 555 13.05 14.57 -8.15
C ALA A 555 12.33 15.25 -9.32
N GLU A 556 12.98 15.34 -10.49
CA GLU A 556 12.41 16.01 -11.69
C GLU A 556 11.47 15.08 -12.47
N GLN A 557 11.89 13.85 -12.73
CA GLN A 557 11.15 12.87 -13.54
C GLN A 557 10.16 12.05 -12.72
N THR A 558 10.48 11.79 -11.45
CA THR A 558 9.69 10.92 -10.57
C THR A 558 9.48 11.57 -9.19
N PRO A 559 8.83 12.74 -9.12
CA PRO A 559 8.76 13.56 -7.92
C PRO A 559 8.05 12.88 -6.73
N ILE A 560 7.04 12.04 -6.96
CA ILE A 560 6.23 11.40 -5.91
C ILE A 560 6.93 10.13 -5.42
N LEU A 561 7.49 9.33 -6.33
CA LEU A 561 8.32 8.17 -6.00
C LEU A 561 9.56 8.61 -5.21
N TYR A 562 10.27 9.64 -5.69
CA TYR A 562 11.40 10.24 -4.99
C TYR A 562 11.01 10.71 -3.59
N LEU A 563 9.98 11.55 -3.49
CA LEU A 563 9.51 12.11 -2.22
C LEU A 563 9.08 11.01 -1.23
N GLN A 564 8.35 10.00 -1.68
CA GLN A 564 7.96 8.85 -0.86
C GLN A 564 9.18 8.05 -0.39
N THR A 565 10.13 7.74 -1.29
CA THR A 565 11.37 7.05 -0.91
C THR A 565 12.18 7.85 0.11
N GLN A 566 12.36 9.15 -0.10
CA GLN A 566 13.09 10.03 0.82
C GLN A 566 12.43 10.07 2.21
N TRP A 567 11.10 10.18 2.30
CA TRP A 567 10.38 10.18 3.58
C TRP A 567 10.64 8.92 4.41
N TRP A 568 10.50 7.77 3.78
CA TRP A 568 10.65 6.49 4.46
C TRP A 568 12.11 6.17 4.76
N GLN A 569 13.04 6.57 3.89
CA GLN A 569 14.47 6.51 4.16
C GLN A 569 14.87 7.38 5.36
N SER A 570 14.51 8.68 5.37
CA SER A 570 14.83 9.58 6.51
C SER A 570 14.22 9.09 7.83
N LEU A 571 13.00 8.52 7.81
CA LEU A 571 12.40 7.93 9.01
C LEU A 571 13.17 6.67 9.47
N SER A 572 13.51 5.78 8.54
CA SER A 572 14.25 4.54 8.82
C SER A 572 15.64 4.84 9.39
N GLU A 573 16.38 5.76 8.77
CA GLU A 573 17.69 6.24 9.22
C GLU A 573 17.62 6.92 10.59
N HIS A 574 16.61 7.77 10.83
CA HIS A 574 16.43 8.43 12.13
C HIS A 574 16.11 7.44 13.24
N LEU A 575 15.23 6.46 13.01
CA LEU A 575 14.90 5.42 14.00
C LEU A 575 16.13 4.53 14.29
N SER A 576 16.86 4.14 13.24
CA SER A 576 18.11 3.36 13.37
C SER A 576 19.17 4.12 14.16
N LYS A 577 19.41 5.40 13.81
CA LYS A 577 20.35 6.28 14.52
C LYS A 577 19.91 6.54 15.95
N HIS A 578 18.61 6.71 16.21
CA HIS A 578 18.09 6.93 17.56
C HIS A 578 18.35 5.72 18.46
N GLY A 579 18.02 4.51 18.01
CA GLY A 579 18.28 3.28 18.77
C GLY A 579 19.77 3.04 19.01
N LEU A 580 20.63 3.31 18.00
CA LEU A 580 22.06 3.03 18.06
C LEU A 580 22.93 4.14 18.71
N SER A 581 22.42 5.38 18.81
CA SER A 581 23.18 6.48 19.45
C SER A 581 23.14 6.42 20.98
N GLY A 582 22.17 5.69 21.54
CA GLY A 582 21.85 5.67 22.95
C GLY A 582 22.58 4.64 23.80
N ASP A 583 21.97 4.32 24.94
CA ASP A 583 22.30 3.16 25.76
C ASP A 583 21.41 1.95 25.39
N VAL A 584 21.61 0.83 26.08
CA VAL A 584 20.79 -0.39 25.92
C VAL A 584 19.30 -0.11 26.12
N ARG A 585 18.95 0.81 27.02
CA ARG A 585 17.56 1.15 27.28
C ARG A 585 16.94 1.92 26.12
N GLN A 586 17.64 2.88 25.53
CA GLN A 586 17.16 3.59 24.33
C GLN A 586 16.97 2.65 23.14
N LEU A 587 17.80 1.60 23.02
CA LEU A 587 17.62 0.54 22.03
C LEU A 587 16.35 -0.29 22.32
N GLN A 588 16.10 -0.68 23.58
CA GLN A 588 14.88 -1.39 24.00
C GLN A 588 13.61 -0.54 23.86
N ASP A 589 13.67 0.76 24.20
CA ASP A 589 12.57 1.71 24.02
C ASP A 589 12.27 1.91 22.51
N THR A 590 13.31 1.92 21.66
CA THR A 590 13.16 1.97 20.18
C THR A 590 12.57 0.68 19.63
N MET A 591 12.98 -0.49 20.12
CA MET A 591 12.37 -1.79 19.79
C MET A 591 10.88 -1.80 20.14
N THR A 592 10.54 -1.32 21.34
CA THR A 592 9.16 -1.25 21.85
C THR A 592 8.28 -0.31 21.01
N LEU A 593 8.83 0.82 20.56
CA LEU A 593 8.17 1.69 19.58
C LEU A 593 7.86 0.93 18.28
N LEU A 594 8.85 0.24 17.70
CA LEU A 594 8.68 -0.47 16.42
C LEU A 594 7.61 -1.58 16.52
N THR A 595 7.60 -2.35 17.61
CA THR A 595 6.58 -3.39 17.86
C THR A 595 5.21 -2.80 18.18
N ASN A 596 5.12 -1.63 18.80
CA ASN A 596 3.84 -0.97 19.05
C ASN A 596 3.25 -0.30 17.80
N LEU A 597 4.11 0.17 16.89
CA LEU A 597 3.76 0.87 15.66
C LEU A 597 3.34 -0.10 14.54
N ALA A 598 3.90 -1.32 14.49
CA ALA A 598 3.56 -2.30 13.46
C ALA A 598 2.06 -2.71 13.47
N PRO A 599 1.42 -3.10 14.60
CA PRO A 599 -0.02 -3.35 14.61
C PRO A 599 -0.84 -2.12 14.22
N ALA A 600 -0.45 -0.92 14.66
CA ALA A 600 -1.14 0.32 14.31
C ALA A 600 -1.11 0.59 12.79
N MET A 601 0.01 0.29 12.11
CA MET A 601 0.14 0.35 10.65
C MET A 601 -0.59 -0.80 9.93
N ALA A 602 -0.78 -1.95 10.57
CA ALA A 602 -1.58 -3.06 10.06
C ALA A 602 -3.11 -2.85 10.21
N GLY A 603 -3.54 -1.71 10.77
CA GLY A 603 -4.96 -1.38 10.95
C GLY A 603 -5.53 -1.73 12.33
N ALA A 604 -4.73 -2.23 13.28
CA ALA A 604 -5.20 -2.66 14.60
C ALA A 604 -6.02 -1.60 15.38
N SER A 605 -5.72 -0.31 15.22
CA SER A 605 -6.33 0.80 15.99
C SER A 605 -7.33 1.66 15.22
N SER A 606 -7.64 1.33 13.96
CA SER A 606 -8.55 2.13 13.13
C SER A 606 -9.34 1.26 12.15
N GLU A 607 -10.43 1.78 11.59
CA GLU A 607 -11.23 1.12 10.54
C GLU A 607 -10.49 1.10 9.18
N ARG A 608 -9.15 1.06 9.18
CA ARG A 608 -8.29 1.18 8.01
C ARG A 608 -7.64 -0.14 7.69
N GLU A 609 -7.28 -0.24 6.43
CA GLU A 609 -6.57 -1.38 5.89
C GLU A 609 -5.05 -1.18 5.99
N PRO A 610 -4.24 -2.26 5.89
CA PRO A 610 -2.81 -2.20 6.19
C PRO A 610 -2.01 -1.24 5.29
N ASP A 611 -1.08 -0.49 5.89
CA ASP A 611 0.01 0.16 5.16
C ASP A 611 1.21 -0.78 5.03
N ILE A 612 1.21 -1.62 3.99
CA ILE A 612 2.35 -2.51 3.70
C ILE A 612 3.62 -1.69 3.38
N HIS A 613 3.49 -0.46 2.90
CA HIS A 613 4.65 0.41 2.68
C HIS A 613 5.30 0.82 4.00
N GLY A 614 4.48 1.28 4.95
CA GLY A 614 4.93 1.60 6.31
C GLY A 614 5.51 0.39 7.05
N LEU A 615 4.82 -0.76 6.99
CA LEU A 615 5.29 -2.02 7.58
C LEU A 615 6.63 -2.48 6.99
N MET A 616 6.83 -2.35 5.68
CA MET A 616 8.12 -2.63 5.03
C MET A 616 9.24 -1.70 5.52
N CYS A 617 8.94 -0.43 5.85
CA CYS A 617 9.91 0.49 6.45
C CYS A 617 10.26 0.10 7.90
N LEU A 618 9.28 -0.27 8.74
CA LEU A 618 9.59 -0.76 10.09
C LEU A 618 10.45 -2.03 10.03
N SER A 619 10.11 -2.94 9.11
CA SER A 619 10.87 -4.15 8.85
C SER A 619 12.29 -3.86 8.33
N SER A 620 12.50 -2.81 7.53
CA SER A 620 13.86 -2.45 7.10
C SER A 620 14.72 -1.90 8.24
N VAL A 621 14.15 -1.16 9.19
CA VAL A 621 14.85 -0.75 10.44
C VAL A 621 15.26 -1.98 11.25
N LEU A 622 14.32 -2.90 11.49
CA LEU A 622 14.54 -4.09 12.31
C LEU A 622 15.58 -5.05 11.69
N ASN A 623 15.55 -5.19 10.37
CA ASN A 623 16.49 -6.04 9.62
C ASN A 623 17.79 -5.32 9.21
N HIS A 624 17.96 -4.03 9.53
CA HIS A 624 19.22 -3.32 9.26
C HIS A 624 20.35 -3.99 10.04
N GLN A 625 21.44 -4.37 9.38
CA GLN A 625 22.49 -5.21 9.98
C GLN A 625 23.02 -4.64 11.31
N SER A 626 23.26 -3.33 11.36
CA SER A 626 23.69 -2.60 12.55
C SER A 626 22.67 -2.64 13.70
N VAL A 627 21.37 -2.51 13.40
CA VAL A 627 20.29 -2.52 14.40
C VAL A 627 20.06 -3.94 14.91
N SER A 628 19.90 -4.91 14.01
CA SER A 628 19.79 -6.34 14.32
C SER A 628 20.95 -6.82 15.21
N ARG A 629 22.19 -6.49 14.85
CA ARG A 629 23.41 -6.82 15.62
C ARG A 629 23.36 -6.29 17.05
N ALA A 630 22.90 -5.07 17.26
CA ALA A 630 22.77 -4.47 18.59
C ALA A 630 21.64 -5.11 19.40
N MET A 631 20.50 -5.35 18.77
CA MET A 631 19.33 -5.98 19.39
C MET A 631 19.63 -7.42 19.83
N GLU A 632 20.31 -8.23 19.01
CA GLU A 632 20.75 -9.58 19.37
C GLU A 632 21.61 -9.63 20.64
N ALA A 633 22.38 -8.57 20.91
CA ALA A 633 23.31 -8.55 22.04
C ALA A 633 22.67 -8.06 23.36
N HIS A 634 21.68 -7.15 23.30
CA HIS A 634 21.19 -6.44 24.49
C HIS A 634 19.66 -6.32 24.60
N CYS A 635 18.90 -6.83 23.63
CA CYS A 635 17.44 -6.81 23.64
C CYS A 635 16.89 -8.24 23.65
N SER A 636 16.44 -8.69 24.82
CA SER A 636 15.51 -9.81 24.93
C SER A 636 14.08 -9.25 24.80
N PRO A 637 13.40 -9.36 23.63
CA PRO A 637 12.00 -8.99 23.54
C PRO A 637 11.15 -9.77 24.54
N ASP A 638 10.08 -9.15 25.02
CA ASP A 638 9.03 -9.92 25.68
C ASP A 638 8.29 -10.83 24.68
N MET A 639 7.41 -11.70 25.18
CA MET A 639 6.72 -12.69 24.34
C MET A 639 5.76 -12.03 23.32
N GLU A 640 5.19 -10.87 23.62
CA GLU A 640 4.26 -10.16 22.73
C GLU A 640 5.05 -9.46 21.61
N GLN A 641 6.13 -8.76 21.97
CA GLN A 641 7.09 -8.18 21.03
C GLN A 641 7.67 -9.25 20.08
N HIS A 642 8.07 -10.41 20.62
CA HIS A 642 8.58 -11.50 19.80
C HIS A 642 7.52 -12.07 18.84
N ALA A 643 6.26 -12.15 19.28
CA ALA A 643 5.16 -12.60 18.43
C ALA A 643 4.84 -11.60 17.30
N VAL A 644 4.78 -10.29 17.61
CA VAL A 644 4.63 -9.21 16.61
C VAL A 644 5.77 -9.25 15.58
N LEU A 645 7.02 -9.40 16.01
CA LEU A 645 8.18 -9.45 15.11
C LEU A 645 8.18 -10.69 14.22
N ARG A 646 7.79 -11.85 14.75
CA ARG A 646 7.61 -13.08 13.97
C ARG A 646 6.52 -12.89 12.91
N GLU A 647 5.34 -12.42 13.30
CA GLU A 647 4.24 -12.16 12.36
C GLU A 647 4.60 -11.14 11.29
N LEU A 648 5.32 -10.07 11.65
CA LEU A 648 5.82 -9.06 10.70
C LEU A 648 6.81 -9.66 9.70
N GLY A 649 7.73 -10.51 10.15
CA GLY A 649 8.67 -11.23 9.31
C GLY A 649 7.98 -12.26 8.38
N GLU A 650 6.95 -12.94 8.86
CA GLU A 650 6.15 -13.87 8.06
C GLU A 650 5.29 -13.15 7.01
N LEU A 651 4.58 -12.08 7.40
CA LEU A 651 3.74 -11.28 6.51
C LEU A 651 4.55 -10.66 5.36
N LEU A 652 5.72 -10.10 5.68
CA LEU A 652 6.58 -9.39 4.73
C LEU A 652 7.63 -10.28 4.04
N SER A 653 7.57 -11.60 4.29
CA SER A 653 8.53 -12.56 3.77
C SER A 653 8.62 -12.52 2.23
N SER A 654 9.84 -12.61 1.71
CA SER A 654 10.10 -12.75 0.26
C SER A 654 9.68 -14.11 -0.30
N GLN A 655 9.41 -15.10 0.56
CA GLN A 655 9.05 -16.47 0.16
C GLN A 655 7.86 -16.50 -0.81
N LYS A 656 7.93 -17.44 -1.76
CA LYS A 656 6.89 -17.69 -2.78
C LYS A 656 6.44 -16.39 -3.51
N ASN A 657 7.39 -15.51 -3.84
CA ASN A 657 7.13 -14.20 -4.47
C ASN A 657 6.17 -13.33 -3.64
N ARG A 658 6.52 -13.14 -2.35
CA ARG A 658 5.78 -12.31 -1.38
C ARG A 658 4.30 -12.73 -1.25
N ALA A 659 4.06 -14.04 -1.17
CA ALA A 659 2.70 -14.60 -1.19
C ALA A 659 1.79 -14.03 -0.09
N ASN A 660 2.33 -13.78 1.11
CA ASN A 660 1.57 -13.23 2.23
C ASN A 660 1.16 -11.76 2.02
N ILE A 661 2.03 -10.92 1.43
CA ILE A 661 1.67 -9.55 1.01
C ILE A 661 0.55 -9.58 -0.04
N ARG A 662 0.68 -10.43 -1.07
CA ARG A 662 -0.34 -10.54 -2.13
C ARG A 662 -1.69 -11.02 -1.58
N ARG A 663 -1.67 -11.97 -0.64
CA ARG A 663 -2.87 -12.46 0.06
C ARG A 663 -3.48 -11.37 0.93
N CYS A 664 -2.67 -10.58 1.65
CA CYS A 664 -3.13 -9.41 2.39
C CYS A 664 -3.87 -8.42 1.47
N GLN A 665 -3.31 -8.09 0.30
CA GLN A 665 -3.93 -7.20 -0.69
C GLN A 665 -5.21 -7.76 -1.34
N GLN A 666 -5.39 -9.09 -1.35
CA GLN A 666 -6.61 -9.75 -1.82
C GLN A 666 -7.73 -9.72 -0.76
N VAL A 667 -7.37 -9.89 0.51
CA VAL A 667 -8.29 -9.88 1.65
C VAL A 667 -8.70 -8.45 2.02
N PHE A 668 -7.76 -7.50 1.92
CA PHE A 668 -7.91 -6.09 2.26
C PHE A 668 -7.66 -5.26 0.98
N PRO A 669 -8.71 -4.91 0.19
CA PRO A 669 -8.56 -4.32 -1.13
C PRO A 669 -7.99 -2.88 -1.15
N ASN A 670 -8.11 -2.12 -0.08
CA ASN A 670 -7.55 -0.78 0.08
C ASN A 670 -6.15 -0.77 0.73
N THR A 671 -5.56 -1.95 0.99
CA THR A 671 -4.15 -2.10 1.42
C THR A 671 -3.22 -1.24 0.59
N LEU A 672 -2.41 -0.39 1.24
CA LEU A 672 -1.43 0.45 0.56
C LEU A 672 -0.20 -0.40 0.18
N PRO A 673 0.15 -0.52 -1.12
CA PRO A 673 1.19 -1.42 -1.59
C PRO A 673 2.59 -0.88 -1.33
N PHE A 674 3.52 -1.77 -1.04
CA PHE A 674 4.94 -1.41 -1.08
C PHE A 674 5.36 -1.11 -2.53
N VAL A 675 5.79 0.13 -2.77
CA VAL A 675 6.09 0.64 -4.12
C VAL A 675 7.25 -0.11 -4.77
N GLY A 676 8.25 -0.55 -4.00
CA GLY A 676 9.33 -1.38 -4.52
C GLY A 676 8.84 -2.72 -5.09
N HIS A 677 7.77 -3.29 -4.54
CA HIS A 677 7.14 -4.50 -5.07
C HIS A 677 6.37 -4.20 -6.36
N LEU A 678 5.64 -3.08 -6.45
CA LEU A 678 5.03 -2.63 -7.71
C LEU A 678 6.08 -2.41 -8.82
N LYS A 679 7.22 -1.76 -8.51
CA LYS A 679 8.34 -1.62 -9.46
C LYS A 679 8.87 -2.99 -9.90
N SER A 680 9.09 -3.93 -8.98
CA SER A 680 9.55 -5.28 -9.31
C SER A 680 8.56 -6.03 -10.21
N ASP A 681 7.27 -6.02 -9.89
CA ASP A 681 6.24 -6.71 -10.69
C ASP A 681 6.14 -6.11 -12.10
N LEU A 682 6.21 -4.78 -12.23
CA LEU A 682 6.24 -4.09 -13.52
C LEU A 682 7.52 -4.39 -14.33
N LEU A 683 8.68 -4.53 -13.67
CA LEU A 683 9.95 -4.89 -14.32
C LEU A 683 9.95 -6.35 -14.79
N PHE A 684 9.46 -7.29 -13.96
CA PHE A 684 9.29 -8.68 -14.37
C PHE A 684 8.28 -8.84 -15.50
N ALA A 685 7.19 -8.05 -15.49
CA ALA A 685 6.26 -7.98 -16.62
C ALA A 685 6.90 -7.38 -17.88
N ALA A 686 7.79 -6.39 -17.73
CA ALA A 686 8.54 -5.80 -18.84
C ALA A 686 9.50 -6.81 -19.51
N GLN A 687 10.21 -7.59 -18.70
CA GLN A 687 11.28 -8.49 -19.12
C GLN A 687 10.80 -9.91 -19.50
N GLY A 688 9.81 -10.45 -18.79
CA GLY A 688 9.38 -11.85 -18.94
C GLY A 688 8.47 -12.13 -20.14
N ALA A 689 7.90 -11.09 -20.76
CA ALA A 689 6.96 -11.23 -21.87
C ALA A 689 7.63 -11.08 -23.25
N ALA A 690 7.46 -12.09 -24.10
CA ALA A 690 7.94 -12.06 -25.48
C ALA A 690 6.99 -11.23 -26.38
N GLY A 691 7.39 -9.99 -26.67
CA GLY A 691 6.66 -9.07 -27.56
C GLY A 691 5.92 -7.95 -26.83
N SER A 692 5.67 -6.83 -27.54
CA SER A 692 5.12 -5.59 -26.98
C SER A 692 3.71 -5.76 -26.38
N ILE A 693 2.85 -6.57 -27.00
CA ILE A 693 1.46 -6.78 -26.56
C ILE A 693 1.40 -7.65 -25.31
N ALA A 694 2.12 -8.78 -25.29
CA ALA A 694 2.20 -9.63 -24.11
C ALA A 694 2.83 -8.88 -22.91
N ARG A 695 3.80 -8.00 -23.19
CA ARG A 695 4.38 -7.08 -22.21
C ARG A 695 3.33 -6.10 -21.68
N ALA A 696 2.59 -5.45 -22.56
CA ALA A 696 1.52 -4.53 -22.19
C ALA A 696 0.43 -5.24 -21.37
N GLU A 697 0.03 -6.46 -21.73
CA GLU A 697 -0.93 -7.27 -20.95
C GLU A 697 -0.41 -7.54 -19.52
N ALA A 698 0.83 -8.02 -19.39
CA ALA A 698 1.43 -8.32 -18.10
C ALA A 698 1.59 -7.08 -17.22
N GLN A 699 2.07 -5.97 -17.78
CA GLN A 699 2.25 -4.71 -17.05
C GLN A 699 0.91 -4.05 -16.69
N GLY A 700 -0.06 -4.11 -17.61
CA GLY A 700 -1.38 -3.54 -17.44
C GLY A 700 -2.21 -4.23 -16.37
N LYS A 701 -1.98 -5.52 -16.10
CA LYS A 701 -2.56 -6.22 -14.94
C LYS A 701 -2.07 -5.65 -13.61
N VAL A 702 -0.79 -5.26 -13.52
CA VAL A 702 -0.22 -4.60 -12.34
C VAL A 702 -0.75 -3.17 -12.21
N LEU A 703 -0.80 -2.41 -13.32
CA LEU A 703 -1.39 -1.07 -13.33
C LEU A 703 -2.87 -1.08 -12.97
N PHE A 704 -3.67 -2.01 -13.50
CA PHE A 704 -5.08 -2.17 -13.19
C PHE A 704 -5.30 -2.31 -11.67
N THR A 705 -4.45 -3.10 -10.99
CA THR A 705 -4.50 -3.26 -9.52
C THR A 705 -4.26 -1.92 -8.80
N LEU A 706 -3.24 -1.16 -9.22
CA LEU A 706 -2.95 0.16 -8.65
C LEU A 706 -4.04 1.19 -8.94
N LEU A 707 -4.54 1.26 -10.18
CA LEU A 707 -5.55 2.22 -10.60
C LEU A 707 -6.91 1.94 -9.93
N SER A 708 -7.23 0.66 -9.74
CA SER A 708 -8.37 0.20 -8.93
C SER A 708 -8.26 0.67 -7.48
N LEU A 709 -7.10 0.46 -6.85
CA LEU A 709 -6.83 0.97 -5.49
C LEU A 709 -6.98 2.50 -5.44
N LYS A 710 -6.43 3.24 -6.40
CA LYS A 710 -6.53 4.71 -6.45
C LYS A 710 -7.97 5.22 -6.54
N MET A 711 -8.86 4.50 -7.22
CA MET A 711 -10.28 4.85 -7.26
C MET A 711 -10.99 4.59 -5.94
N ARG A 712 -10.71 3.45 -5.28
CA ARG A 712 -11.30 3.13 -3.96
C ARG A 712 -10.81 4.03 -2.83
N LEU A 713 -9.52 4.42 -2.82
CA LEU A 713 -8.96 5.38 -1.84
C LEU A 713 -9.61 6.78 -1.90
N GLY A 714 -10.28 7.12 -3.00
CA GLY A 714 -11.15 8.30 -3.14
C GLY A 714 -10.54 9.64 -2.71
N PHE A 715 -11.40 10.55 -2.25
CA PHE A 715 -11.03 11.86 -1.76
C PHE A 715 -11.24 12.01 -0.25
N GLU A 716 -10.57 11.15 0.52
CA GLU A 716 -10.44 11.37 1.95
C GLU A 716 -9.31 12.37 2.25
N VAL A 717 -9.65 13.52 2.84
CA VAL A 717 -8.70 14.41 3.51
C VAL A 717 -8.41 13.84 4.90
N GLN A 718 -7.25 13.21 5.01
CA GLN A 718 -6.74 12.69 6.27
C GLN A 718 -6.29 13.84 7.18
N PRO A 719 -6.65 13.85 8.48
CA PRO A 719 -6.05 14.78 9.43
C PRO A 719 -4.55 14.50 9.57
N VAL A 720 -3.81 15.46 10.12
CA VAL A 720 -2.38 15.31 10.41
C VAL A 720 -2.16 15.62 11.88
N TYR A 721 -1.48 14.72 12.59
CA TYR A 721 -1.28 14.82 14.05
C TYR A 721 0.14 15.24 14.42
N THR A 722 1.11 14.96 13.54
CA THR A 722 2.55 15.13 13.76
C THR A 722 3.23 15.87 12.62
N THR A 723 4.48 16.30 12.82
CA THR A 723 5.29 16.91 11.74
C THR A 723 5.96 15.88 10.82
N LEU A 724 5.42 14.65 10.68
CA LEU A 724 6.03 13.60 9.86
C LEU A 724 6.22 14.03 8.40
N GLN A 725 5.27 14.77 7.83
CA GLN A 725 5.31 15.18 6.41
C GLN A 725 6.50 16.10 6.09
N SER A 726 6.88 16.99 7.02
CA SER A 726 8.00 17.93 6.84
C SER A 726 9.32 17.41 7.40
N PHE A 727 9.33 16.22 8.00
CA PHE A 727 10.48 15.67 8.73
C PHE A 727 11.74 15.52 7.87
N HIS A 728 11.59 14.96 6.67
CA HIS A 728 12.66 14.77 5.68
C HIS A 728 13.39 16.07 5.28
N LEU A 729 12.77 17.24 5.42
CA LEU A 729 13.42 18.54 5.14
C LEU A 729 14.34 19.01 6.27
N SER A 730 14.31 18.34 7.42
CA SER A 730 14.99 18.78 8.66
C SER A 730 16.09 17.85 9.15
N GLU A 731 16.12 16.60 8.68
CA GLU A 731 17.20 15.64 9.00
C GLU A 731 18.16 15.52 7.82
N SER A 732 19.47 15.53 8.10
CA SER A 732 20.47 15.09 7.14
C SER A 732 20.47 13.56 7.04
N PRO A 733 20.68 12.97 5.85
CA PRO A 733 20.80 11.52 5.71
C PRO A 733 21.96 10.99 6.55
N VAL A 734 21.78 9.82 7.16
CA VAL A 734 22.77 9.18 8.03
C VAL A 734 23.55 8.16 7.21
N PRO A 735 24.87 8.34 7.01
CA PRO A 735 25.67 7.36 6.28
C PRO A 735 25.60 5.98 6.95
N GLU A 736 25.45 4.92 6.16
CA GLU A 736 25.39 3.53 6.66
C GLU A 736 26.61 3.17 7.52
N MET A 737 27.80 3.67 7.16
CA MET A 737 29.03 3.55 7.95
C MET A 737 28.92 4.19 9.35
N GLU A 738 28.12 5.25 9.53
CA GLU A 738 27.87 5.83 10.85
C GLU A 738 26.99 4.88 11.70
N LEU A 739 25.94 4.31 11.12
CA LEU A 739 25.09 3.31 11.80
C LEU A 739 25.87 2.06 12.17
N ASP A 740 26.73 1.55 11.28
CA ASP A 740 27.60 0.42 11.58
C ASP A 740 28.54 0.75 12.75
N LYS A 741 29.26 1.88 12.70
CA LYS A 741 30.12 2.37 13.79
C LYS A 741 29.40 2.47 15.12
N LEU A 742 28.17 2.97 15.15
CA LEU A 742 27.36 3.02 16.37
C LEU A 742 27.01 1.62 16.89
N SER A 743 26.72 0.65 16.04
CA SER A 743 26.36 -0.71 16.47
C SER A 743 27.50 -1.52 17.11
N HIS A 744 28.77 -1.23 16.77
CA HIS A 744 29.92 -1.89 17.41
C HIS A 744 30.05 -1.54 18.92
N ARG A 745 29.37 -0.49 19.40
CA ARG A 745 29.22 -0.21 20.85
C ARG A 745 28.52 -1.33 21.59
N PHE A 746 27.54 -1.95 20.94
CA PHE A 746 26.69 -2.99 21.52
C PHE A 746 27.32 -4.37 21.31
N LYS A 747 27.87 -4.63 20.13
CA LYS A 747 28.49 -5.92 19.78
C LYS A 747 29.71 -5.66 18.87
N PRO A 748 30.90 -5.42 19.44
CA PRO A 748 32.11 -5.23 18.64
C PRO A 748 32.42 -6.51 17.86
N TRP A 749 32.98 -6.38 16.65
CA TRP A 749 33.37 -7.55 15.86
C TRP A 749 34.57 -8.26 16.50
N PRO A 750 34.63 -9.60 16.45
CA PRO A 750 35.81 -10.34 16.92
C PRO A 750 37.13 -9.88 16.30
N ALA A 751 37.10 -9.37 15.06
CA ALA A 751 38.26 -8.82 14.37
C ALA A 751 38.54 -7.32 14.63
N SER A 752 37.57 -6.57 15.16
CA SER A 752 37.79 -5.17 15.62
C SER A 752 38.03 -5.08 17.13
N ILE A 753 37.85 -6.18 17.86
CA ILE A 753 38.43 -6.35 19.20
C ILE A 753 39.94 -6.52 19.01
N TYR A 754 40.69 -5.44 19.21
CA TYR A 754 42.14 -5.52 19.31
C TYR A 754 42.49 -6.27 20.61
N ASP A 755 42.95 -7.51 20.48
CA ASP A 755 43.39 -8.31 21.62
C ASP A 755 44.79 -7.85 22.06
N PHE A 756 44.82 -6.92 23.00
CA PHE A 756 46.04 -6.38 23.62
C PHE A 756 46.91 -7.44 24.34
N CYS A 757 46.36 -8.63 24.65
CA CYS A 757 47.15 -9.76 25.15
C CYS A 757 47.85 -10.52 24.02
N ALA A 758 47.14 -10.80 22.92
CA ALA A 758 47.71 -11.53 21.77
C ALA A 758 48.63 -10.66 20.91
N ASN A 759 48.30 -9.37 20.79
CA ASN A 759 49.04 -8.37 20.03
C ASN A 759 49.20 -7.11 20.90
N PRO A 760 50.23 -6.99 21.75
CA PRO A 760 50.51 -5.73 22.42
C PRO A 760 50.90 -4.68 21.38
N LEU A 761 50.37 -3.45 21.51
CA LEU A 761 50.86 -2.33 20.70
C LEU A 761 52.36 -2.12 20.96
N PRO A 762 53.17 -1.84 19.93
CA PRO A 762 54.57 -1.50 20.14
C PRO A 762 54.65 -0.27 21.06
N LEU A 763 55.48 -0.36 22.11
CA LEU A 763 55.72 0.77 23.00
C LEU A 763 56.36 1.90 22.17
N PRO A 764 55.73 3.08 22.05
CA PRO A 764 56.22 4.17 21.24
C PRO A 764 57.58 4.62 21.77
N GLU A 765 58.53 4.78 20.85
CA GLU A 765 59.87 5.26 21.16
C GLU A 765 59.87 6.78 21.29
N THR A 766 58.98 7.47 20.56
CA THR A 766 58.84 8.93 20.61
C THR A 766 57.48 9.41 21.17
N PRO A 767 57.40 10.62 21.74
CA PRO A 767 56.14 11.23 22.15
C PRO A 767 55.16 11.48 20.98
N ALA A 768 55.69 11.68 19.78
CA ALA A 768 54.89 11.86 18.57
C ALA A 768 54.12 10.57 18.23
N GLU A 769 54.81 9.41 18.20
CA GLU A 769 54.18 8.10 18.04
C GLU A 769 53.17 7.81 19.15
N ALA A 770 53.47 8.19 20.39
CA ALA A 770 52.54 8.01 21.51
C ALA A 770 51.26 8.84 21.33
N ILE A 771 51.38 10.10 20.90
CA ILE A 771 50.24 10.99 20.62
C ILE A 771 49.46 10.48 19.40
N GLU A 772 50.13 10.03 18.33
CA GLU A 772 49.50 9.46 17.15
C GLU A 772 48.72 8.18 17.50
N THR A 773 49.35 7.25 18.23
CA THR A 773 48.72 6.02 18.72
C THR A 773 47.51 6.34 19.62
N LEU A 774 47.63 7.30 20.55
CA LEU A 774 46.52 7.72 21.39
C LEU A 774 45.41 8.43 20.60
N ASN A 775 45.73 9.11 19.49
CA ASN A 775 44.76 9.73 18.59
C ASN A 775 44.05 8.70 17.70
N VAL A 776 44.73 7.63 17.26
CA VAL A 776 44.11 6.47 16.57
C VAL A 776 43.20 5.72 17.53
N LEU A 777 43.68 5.39 18.74
CA LEU A 777 42.84 4.81 19.80
C LEU A 777 41.65 5.70 20.16
N HIS A 778 41.84 7.03 20.15
CA HIS A 778 40.75 7.96 20.39
C HIS A 778 39.75 8.01 19.23
N SER A 779 40.21 8.12 17.98
CA SER A 779 39.33 8.31 16.83
C SER A 779 38.60 7.03 16.41
N GLU A 780 39.24 5.86 16.53
CA GLU A 780 38.66 4.58 16.11
C GLU A 780 37.85 3.88 17.20
N TYR A 781 38.30 3.94 18.47
CA TYR A 781 37.69 3.16 19.56
C TYR A 781 36.94 4.05 20.55
N LEU A 782 37.59 5.06 21.14
CA LEU A 782 37.00 5.83 22.24
C LEU A 782 35.92 6.80 21.80
N ALA A 783 36.10 7.57 20.72
CA ALA A 783 35.06 8.44 20.16
C ALA A 783 33.79 7.64 19.83
N PHE A 784 33.96 6.39 19.43
CA PHE A 784 32.89 5.44 19.19
C PHE A 784 32.49 4.60 20.41
N LYS A 785 33.01 4.84 21.62
CA LYS A 785 32.72 4.05 22.85
C LYS A 785 32.84 2.52 22.66
N ILE A 786 33.66 2.07 21.70
CA ILE A 786 33.88 0.65 21.41
C ILE A 786 34.95 0.18 22.41
N MET A 787 34.53 -0.43 23.51
CA MET A 787 35.46 -1.03 24.46
C MET A 787 35.77 -2.48 24.10
N PRO A 788 37.04 -2.90 24.12
CA PRO A 788 37.38 -4.32 24.08
C PRO A 788 36.84 -5.01 25.37
N PRO A 789 36.49 -6.30 25.34
CA PRO A 789 35.95 -7.04 26.49
C PRO A 789 36.91 -7.14 27.70
N LYS A 790 38.14 -6.65 27.53
CA LYS A 790 39.17 -6.52 28.57
C LYS A 790 39.51 -5.05 28.85
N THR A 791 38.48 -4.24 29.07
CA THR A 791 38.58 -2.78 29.26
C THR A 791 39.66 -2.35 30.27
N PHE A 792 39.87 -3.13 31.33
CA PHE A 792 40.88 -2.83 32.36
C PHE A 792 42.31 -2.98 31.85
N GLU A 793 42.63 -4.08 31.14
CA GLU A 793 43.96 -4.30 30.53
C GLU A 793 44.27 -3.22 29.48
N PHE A 794 43.26 -2.78 28.72
CA PHE A 794 43.41 -1.67 27.77
C PHE A 794 43.75 -0.34 28.46
N LEU A 795 43.02 0.00 29.54
CA LEU A 795 43.26 1.23 30.31
C LEU A 795 44.62 1.20 31.03
N GLU A 796 45.05 0.03 31.51
CA GLU A 796 46.40 -0.18 32.04
C GLU A 796 47.46 0.02 30.96
N HIS A 797 47.27 -0.54 29.77
CA HIS A 797 48.17 -0.33 28.63
C HIS A 797 48.28 1.15 28.24
N VAL A 798 47.16 1.87 28.14
CA VAL A 798 47.13 3.33 27.89
C VAL A 798 47.87 4.11 28.99
N ALA A 799 47.70 3.74 30.26
CA ALA A 799 48.42 4.37 31.36
C ALA A 799 49.94 4.10 31.29
N ILE A 800 50.35 2.89 30.88
CA ILE A 800 51.75 2.53 30.62
C ILE A 800 52.31 3.36 29.45
N LEU A 801 51.57 3.52 28.35
CA LEU A 801 51.95 4.35 27.19
C LEU A 801 52.16 5.81 27.60
N MET A 802 51.17 6.40 28.31
CA MET A 802 51.28 7.77 28.83
C MET A 802 52.47 7.94 29.78
N LYS A 803 52.68 7.00 30.70
CA LYS A 803 53.80 7.02 31.64
C LYS A 803 55.15 6.90 30.91
N SER A 804 55.27 6.02 29.92
CA SER A 804 56.48 5.87 29.10
C SER A 804 56.82 7.16 28.34
N ALA A 805 55.83 7.79 27.68
CA ALA A 805 56.03 9.04 26.95
C ALA A 805 56.51 10.19 27.86
N VAL A 806 55.94 10.29 29.07
CA VAL A 806 56.32 11.27 30.09
C VAL A 806 57.70 11.00 30.69
N GLN A 807 58.08 9.73 30.90
CA GLN A 807 59.34 9.37 31.55
C GLN A 807 60.56 9.42 30.60
N LYS A 808 60.38 9.26 29.29
CA LYS A 808 61.49 9.14 28.33
C LYS A 808 62.01 10.45 27.72
N THR A 809 61.33 11.59 27.87
CA THR A 809 61.68 12.81 27.09
C THR A 809 61.47 14.16 27.79
N ASN A 810 62.23 15.17 27.34
CA ASN A 810 61.90 16.59 27.52
C ASN A 810 60.76 16.96 26.56
N LEU A 811 59.51 16.68 26.94
CA LEU A 811 58.31 17.00 26.15
C LEU A 811 58.25 18.50 25.79
N SER A 812 57.89 18.80 24.53
CA SER A 812 57.66 20.19 24.13
C SER A 812 56.36 20.74 24.75
N ALA A 813 56.22 22.06 24.79
CA ALA A 813 54.99 22.70 25.29
C ALA A 813 53.74 22.30 24.46
N SER A 814 53.92 21.99 23.17
CA SER A 814 52.88 21.43 22.30
C SER A 814 52.47 20.01 22.71
N ASP A 815 53.43 19.14 23.02
CA ASP A 815 53.16 17.73 23.36
C ASP A 815 52.44 17.64 24.72
N LEU A 816 52.89 18.43 25.69
CA LEU A 816 52.20 18.58 26.98
C LEU A 816 50.77 19.11 26.80
N THR A 817 50.55 20.04 25.87
CA THR A 817 49.20 20.57 25.56
C THR A 817 48.32 19.52 24.88
N ALA A 818 48.88 18.67 24.01
CA ALA A 818 48.16 17.57 23.37
C ALA A 818 47.76 16.49 24.40
N LEU A 819 48.71 16.02 25.22
CA LEU A 819 48.44 15.06 26.31
C LEU A 819 47.43 15.61 27.32
N ALA A 820 47.54 16.89 27.70
CA ALA A 820 46.58 17.54 28.62
C ALA A 820 45.16 17.69 28.05
N ARG A 821 44.97 17.64 26.72
CA ARG A 821 43.63 17.58 26.08
C ARG A 821 43.05 16.17 26.08
N LEU A 822 43.90 15.14 26.00
CA LEU A 822 43.46 13.74 25.99
C LEU A 822 43.07 13.25 27.39
N ILE A 823 43.84 13.58 28.43
CA ILE A 823 43.62 13.09 29.81
C ILE A 823 42.15 13.29 30.31
N PRO A 824 41.50 14.46 30.13
CA PRO A 824 40.09 14.64 30.55
C PRO A 824 39.10 13.77 29.76
N LEU A 825 39.36 13.51 28.48
CA LEU A 825 38.50 12.65 27.64
C LEU A 825 38.62 11.19 28.09
N TYR A 826 39.84 10.71 28.36
CA TYR A 826 40.07 9.38 28.95
C TYR A 826 39.42 9.24 30.33
N HIS A 827 39.47 10.28 31.18
CA HIS A 827 38.80 10.30 32.49
C HIS A 827 37.28 10.25 32.37
N GLN A 828 36.68 10.98 31.43
CA GLN A 828 35.24 10.98 31.18
C GLN A 828 34.77 9.58 30.69
N HIS A 829 35.57 8.93 29.85
CA HIS A 829 35.29 7.57 29.38
C HIS A 829 35.43 6.52 30.49
N LEU A 830 36.46 6.61 31.33
CA LEU A 830 36.63 5.77 32.52
C LEU A 830 35.38 5.80 33.42
N ASN A 831 34.85 6.99 33.70
CA ASN A 831 33.61 7.15 34.46
C ASN A 831 32.40 6.52 33.73
N THR A 832 32.28 6.76 32.42
CA THR A 832 31.19 6.21 31.60
C THR A 832 31.18 4.66 31.62
N VAL A 833 32.36 4.03 31.62
CA VAL A 833 32.52 2.56 31.67
C VAL A 833 32.04 2.01 33.00
N MET A 834 32.44 2.62 34.13
CA MET A 834 32.00 2.20 35.46
C MET A 834 30.48 2.34 35.65
N GLU A 835 29.83 3.23 34.91
CA GLU A 835 28.37 3.36 34.87
C GLU A 835 27.70 2.31 33.97
N VAL A 836 28.24 2.06 32.76
CA VAL A 836 27.62 1.17 31.76
C VAL A 836 27.67 -0.31 32.15
N ASP A 837 28.80 -0.81 32.68
CA ASP A 837 28.95 -2.23 33.01
C ASP A 837 28.22 -2.64 34.32
N GLY A 838 27.52 -1.72 34.99
CA GLY A 838 26.79 -2.02 36.23
C GLY A 838 27.66 -2.50 37.40
N ILE A 839 28.99 -2.28 37.30
CA ILE A 839 30.05 -2.79 38.18
C ILE A 839 29.80 -2.49 39.67
N ASN A 840 29.08 -1.41 39.97
CA ASN A 840 28.68 -0.99 41.32
C ASN A 840 27.74 -1.95 42.10
N ARG A 841 27.34 -3.13 41.58
CA ARG A 841 26.40 -4.02 42.30
C ARG A 841 26.83 -5.47 42.57
N ARG A 842 27.92 -5.99 41.97
CA ARG A 842 28.44 -7.35 42.29
C ARG A 842 29.95 -7.47 42.15
N ILE A 843 30.70 -6.87 43.07
CA ILE A 843 32.13 -7.15 43.27
C ILE A 843 32.40 -7.38 44.77
N PRO A 844 33.17 -8.42 45.18
CA PRO A 844 33.58 -8.61 46.57
C PRO A 844 34.47 -7.46 47.04
N CYS A 845 34.33 -7.03 48.30
CA CYS A 845 34.90 -5.79 48.85
C CYS A 845 36.45 -5.64 48.81
N GLY A 846 37.19 -6.62 48.31
CA GLY A 846 38.64 -6.53 48.10
C GLY A 846 39.04 -5.80 46.80
N VAL A 847 38.32 -6.02 45.70
CA VAL A 847 38.74 -5.51 44.38
C VAL A 847 38.52 -3.99 44.26
N THR A 848 37.51 -3.43 44.93
CA THR A 848 37.33 -1.97 45.01
C THR A 848 38.52 -1.26 45.67
N GLN A 849 39.19 -1.90 46.65
CA GLN A 849 40.41 -1.34 47.25
C GLN A 849 41.63 -1.44 46.33
N GLU A 850 41.71 -2.43 45.44
CA GLU A 850 42.77 -2.48 44.42
C GLU A 850 42.53 -1.44 43.31
N VAL A 851 41.28 -1.24 42.87
CA VAL A 851 40.94 -0.18 41.92
C VAL A 851 41.24 1.22 42.48
N GLU A 852 41.02 1.48 43.78
CA GLU A 852 41.43 2.73 44.42
C GLU A 852 42.96 2.87 44.60
N ARG A 853 43.67 1.77 44.88
CA ARG A 853 45.14 1.75 45.03
C ARG A 853 45.90 1.82 43.70
N HIS A 854 45.29 1.37 42.61
CA HIS A 854 45.88 1.34 41.27
C HIS A 854 45.15 2.25 40.29
N ASN A 855 44.35 3.21 40.78
CA ASN A 855 43.74 4.25 39.96
C ASN A 855 44.83 4.95 39.11
N PRO A 856 44.88 4.72 37.79
CA PRO A 856 46.01 5.17 36.98
C PRO A 856 46.10 6.69 36.91
N LEU A 857 44.95 7.36 37.00
CA LEU A 857 44.84 8.83 37.05
C LEU A 857 45.51 9.38 38.32
N ARG A 858 45.43 8.69 39.47
CA ARG A 858 46.13 9.11 40.69
C ARG A 858 47.64 9.03 40.51
N LEU A 859 48.14 8.02 39.78
CA LEU A 859 49.55 7.88 39.42
C LEU A 859 50.00 8.96 38.43
N ILE A 860 49.20 9.22 37.39
CA ILE A 860 49.44 10.27 36.38
C ILE A 860 49.45 11.66 37.04
N TYR A 861 48.47 11.99 37.89
CA TYR A 861 48.38 13.29 38.56
C TYR A 861 49.41 13.51 39.68
N THR A 862 49.88 12.46 40.35
CA THR A 862 50.92 12.60 41.37
C THR A 862 52.33 12.64 40.80
N GLN A 863 52.58 12.09 39.60
CA GLN A 863 53.89 12.07 38.96
C GLN A 863 54.10 13.17 37.90
N LEU A 864 53.03 13.76 37.34
CA LEU A 864 53.12 14.93 36.46
C LEU A 864 53.27 16.24 37.25
N THR A 865 54.49 16.59 37.66
CA THR A 865 54.81 17.95 38.11
C THR A 865 54.83 18.93 36.93
N LEU A 866 53.65 19.37 36.49
CA LEU A 866 53.51 20.40 35.44
C LEU A 866 54.17 21.72 35.86
N PRO A 867 54.91 22.40 34.96
CA PRO A 867 55.50 23.71 35.22
C PRO A 867 54.46 24.75 35.68
N PRO A 868 54.82 25.69 36.58
CA PRO A 868 53.87 26.66 37.15
C PRO A 868 53.07 27.46 36.11
N ALA A 869 53.66 27.74 34.94
CA ALA A 869 53.08 28.54 33.86
C ALA A 869 51.80 27.94 33.23
N LEU A 870 51.54 26.64 33.38
CA LEU A 870 50.32 25.99 32.84
C LEU A 870 49.15 25.99 33.82
N ARG A 871 49.36 26.34 35.10
CA ARG A 871 48.29 26.34 36.12
C ARG A 871 47.39 27.58 36.10
N SER A 872 47.81 28.65 35.41
CA SER A 872 47.16 29.97 35.47
C SER A 872 46.23 30.29 34.28
N SER A 873 46.20 29.47 33.22
CA SER A 873 45.62 29.85 31.92
C SER A 873 44.45 28.99 31.41
N SER A 874 43.98 28.00 32.17
CA SER A 874 42.83 27.16 31.76
C SER A 874 41.84 26.90 32.90
N PRO A 875 40.53 27.13 32.70
CA PRO A 875 39.50 26.90 33.72
C PRO A 875 39.16 25.42 33.97
N LEU A 876 39.71 24.49 33.18
CA LEU A 876 39.44 23.05 33.25
C LEU A 876 40.04 22.34 34.49
N TRP A 877 40.81 23.04 35.33
CA TRP A 877 41.65 22.45 36.37
C TRP A 877 41.25 22.80 37.83
N ARG A 878 39.97 23.07 38.09
CA ARG A 878 39.45 23.27 39.45
C ARG A 878 38.76 22.01 39.98
N PHE A 879 39.38 21.35 40.95
CA PHE A 879 38.74 20.28 41.74
C PHE A 879 37.57 20.84 42.57
N PRO A 880 36.48 20.07 42.77
CA PRO A 880 35.53 20.31 43.85
C PRO A 880 36.23 20.02 45.18
N GLN A 881 36.12 20.93 46.16
CA GLN A 881 36.55 20.61 47.52
C GLN A 881 35.52 19.72 48.21
N GLU A 882 35.96 18.60 48.77
CA GLU A 882 35.15 17.78 49.66
C GLU A 882 34.78 18.58 50.91
N THR A 883 33.50 18.87 51.09
CA THR A 883 32.99 19.40 52.37
C THR A 883 32.40 18.28 53.19
N ASP A 884 33.22 17.76 54.09
CA ASP A 884 32.83 16.83 55.14
C ASP A 884 31.78 17.51 56.06
N LYS A 885 30.54 16.98 56.08
CA LYS A 885 29.50 17.21 57.12
C LYS A 885 28.29 16.30 56.90
N GLY A 886 27.90 15.57 57.95
CA GLY A 886 26.88 14.52 57.87
C GLY A 886 25.43 15.01 57.81
N PHE A 887 24.54 14.04 57.58
CA PHE A 887 23.07 14.16 57.68
C PHE A 887 22.64 14.78 59.03
N PRO A 888 21.57 15.59 59.02
CA PRO A 888 20.28 15.05 59.48
C PRO A 888 19.09 15.38 58.56
N ALA A 889 17.92 14.87 58.93
CA ALA A 889 16.74 14.75 58.07
C ALA A 889 15.62 15.79 58.32
N ARG A 890 14.61 15.74 57.43
CA ARG A 890 13.21 16.20 57.53
C ARG A 890 12.79 17.61 57.06
N LEU A 891 11.93 17.56 56.02
CA LEU A 891 10.61 18.20 55.89
C LEU A 891 10.45 19.70 55.57
N ARG A 892 10.13 19.91 54.27
CA ARG A 892 9.00 20.71 53.71
C ARG A 892 9.03 22.27 53.79
N PRO A 893 8.33 22.95 52.86
CA PRO A 893 8.54 24.37 52.57
C PRO A 893 7.39 25.28 53.07
N PHE A 894 7.61 26.61 53.08
CA PHE A 894 6.67 27.59 52.48
C PHE A 894 7.17 29.06 52.49
N PHE A 895 6.74 29.78 51.43
CA PHE A 895 6.38 31.20 51.33
C PHE A 895 7.35 32.38 51.65
N SER A 896 7.71 33.05 50.55
CA SER A 896 7.21 34.40 50.17
C SER A 896 8.03 35.66 50.45
N ASN A 897 7.85 36.59 49.50
CA ASN A 897 7.95 38.05 49.59
C ASN A 897 9.33 38.67 49.81
N ALA A 898 9.64 39.86 49.29
CA ALA A 898 9.14 40.74 48.22
C ALA A 898 9.86 42.09 48.45
N SER A 899 9.74 43.04 47.51
CA SER A 899 10.20 44.44 47.63
C SER A 899 11.74 44.62 47.60
N ARG A 900 12.31 45.72 47.09
CA ARG A 900 11.78 46.93 46.41
C ARG A 900 12.91 47.48 45.49
N SER A 901 12.61 48.08 44.34
CA SER A 901 12.68 49.54 44.07
C SER A 901 13.99 50.23 44.56
N SER A 902 14.62 51.16 43.84
CA SER A 902 14.10 52.10 42.82
C SER A 902 15.26 52.89 42.18
N GLU A 903 15.07 53.35 40.93
CA GLU A 903 15.44 54.69 40.42
C GLU A 903 16.94 55.14 40.38
N ALA A 904 17.36 56.06 39.50
CA ALA A 904 16.82 56.54 38.22
C ALA A 904 17.85 57.43 37.47
N SER A 905 17.59 57.63 36.17
CA SER A 905 17.95 58.84 35.38
C SER A 905 19.44 59.02 34.98
N SER A 906 19.79 59.73 33.90
CA SER A 906 18.99 60.54 32.94
C SER A 906 19.62 60.62 31.53
N SER A 907 18.81 60.98 30.51
CA SER A 907 19.14 61.81 29.31
C SER A 907 20.28 61.41 28.35
N ALA A 908 20.31 61.66 27.03
CA ALA A 908 19.37 62.10 25.97
C ALA A 908 20.13 61.98 24.60
N GLU A 909 19.64 62.27 23.38
CA GLU A 909 18.36 62.82 22.91
C GLU A 909 17.95 62.28 21.51
N ARG A 910 17.22 63.08 20.71
CA ARG A 910 16.53 62.80 19.43
C ARG A 910 17.46 62.73 18.21
N ARG A 911 17.03 62.00 17.16
CA ARG A 911 16.40 62.57 15.93
C ARG A 911 16.06 61.51 14.88
N SER A 912 14.92 61.70 14.21
CA SER A 912 14.64 61.19 12.85
C SER A 912 14.56 62.39 11.89
N PRO A 913 14.67 62.19 10.56
CA PRO A 913 13.44 62.08 9.78
C PRO A 913 13.47 61.17 8.52
N ARG A 914 12.27 61.03 7.96
CA ARG A 914 11.78 60.38 6.73
C ARG A 914 12.65 60.29 5.46
N ALA A 915 12.28 59.25 4.68
CA ALA A 915 12.11 59.18 3.22
C ALA A 915 13.31 58.92 2.30
N SER A 916 13.39 57.67 1.83
CA SER A 916 13.10 57.30 0.43
C SER A 916 12.55 55.87 0.39
#